data_AF-A0A952RMY6-F1
#
_entry.id   AF-A0A952RMY6-F1
#
_cell.length_a   1.000
_cell.length_b   1.000
_cell.length_c   1.000
_cell.angle_alpha   90.00
_cell.angle_beta   90.00
_cell.angle_gamma   90.00
#
_symmetry.space_group_name_H-M   'P 1'
#
loop_
_entity.id
_entity.type
_entity.pdbx_description
1 polymer ?
#
loop_
_entity_poly.entity_id
_entity_poly.type
_entity_poly.pdbx_seq_one_letter_code
_entity_poly.pdbx_strand_id
1 'polypeptide(L)'
;MSNDVWRWADPDGQQRRVRLDELRAALAGGHIAPNTPVWKPGWASWQSAHEVPELTSASLGGAHGVVLNIPPPPLAMVAVQQDYEKRSESMAPVPASVAPASPEPEPPPPPRYVPVPAKMPSIHPPSSQNIPTQIGGSPAFAAAPAPMAPMPAPAPPVQSIPTTIGMPAPAFPAPHSGIEELSGSLLESGSSPDLSHLAAPPGAPPSSARLPFGRRNAPTERRASPPLDGPLFLHDPPPNVVDRLVADIKALRAGEAPKNKPLLIGAGVLSLLVVLGLFGTIIGLASGGSASAKTTPSASASARASAAPPPEVSSSPVVTTTVSAPPPPAPPPSSPVLGDCTVAGDPKLIAPRAVSGAAIEGQALGSALGIGFAASSHDAVATMLDAASLAPMSTVRTKPPGGDVRRVTPFLNGTKLAAFADVDRKGDRLAMRRSVATSPPVDVGIADGQVVWAPRGKDSSARLFALDGEATPEALRAIPLADRRGVALTFRHGSNIRVGVARGEGVLEPDGDLSKIEGLGQERGTLGSPSLTSTGDRVVVAWADRASTGEQWSIRWTSVKPHGAADEATPFTVPDGGQGDNAMSPSVASLGGGRFLLAWTEGSATSHQVRALTFGADGSPSGAPLTISGANDNAGQPAIALNADGRGVVAFLSAKGRNSFEVHVTPITCPRQP
;
A
#
# COMPACT_ATOMS: atom_id res chain seq x y z
N MET A 1 -26.83 -4.41 -4.43
CA MET A 1 -27.46 -5.72 -4.16
C MET A 1 -28.44 -5.98 -5.29
N SER A 2 -28.45 -7.18 -5.86
CA SER A 2 -29.32 -7.49 -7.01
C SER A 2 -30.70 -7.95 -6.51
N ASN A 3 -31.77 -7.48 -7.15
CA ASN A 3 -33.15 -7.87 -6.82
C ASN A 3 -33.60 -9.12 -7.61
N ASP A 4 -32.70 -10.10 -7.77
CA ASP A 4 -32.97 -11.30 -8.54
C ASP A 4 -34.07 -12.14 -7.87
N VAL A 5 -35.20 -12.28 -8.57
CA VAL A 5 -36.32 -13.12 -8.15
C VAL A 5 -36.08 -14.54 -8.62
N TRP A 6 -35.90 -15.45 -7.66
CA TRP A 6 -35.77 -16.88 -7.90
C TRP A 6 -37.10 -17.59 -7.64
N ARG A 7 -37.25 -18.76 -8.24
CA ARG A 7 -38.31 -19.71 -7.93
C ARG A 7 -37.69 -21.00 -7.39
N TRP A 8 -38.36 -21.63 -6.44
CA TRP A 8 -38.14 -23.03 -6.07
C TRP A 8 -39.47 -23.79 -6.09
N ALA A 9 -39.41 -25.10 -6.29
CA ALA A 9 -40.58 -25.98 -6.28
C ALA A 9 -40.54 -26.90 -5.05
N ASP A 10 -41.65 -26.99 -4.31
CA ASP A 10 -41.81 -27.97 -3.23
C ASP A 10 -42.17 -29.37 -3.79
N PRO A 11 -42.15 -30.45 -2.97
CA PRO A 11 -42.31 -31.83 -3.47
C PRO A 11 -43.66 -32.11 -4.14
N ASP A 12 -44.70 -31.34 -3.78
CA ASP A 12 -46.02 -31.38 -4.40
C ASP A 12 -46.07 -30.61 -5.75
N GLY A 13 -44.98 -29.90 -6.09
CA GLY A 13 -44.80 -29.15 -7.33
C GLY A 13 -45.23 -27.69 -7.27
N GLN A 14 -45.55 -27.14 -6.09
CA GLN A 14 -45.95 -25.73 -5.99
C GLN A 14 -44.71 -24.83 -6.08
N GLN A 15 -44.78 -23.84 -6.98
CA GLN A 15 -43.70 -22.87 -7.18
C GLN A 15 -43.81 -21.72 -6.17
N ARG A 16 -42.70 -21.38 -5.52
CA ARG A 16 -42.61 -20.23 -4.61
C ARG A 16 -41.57 -19.24 -5.11
N ARG A 17 -41.96 -17.96 -5.27
CA ARG A 17 -41.05 -16.85 -5.59
C ARG A 17 -40.34 -16.39 -4.31
N VAL A 18 -39.02 -16.23 -4.36
CA VAL A 18 -38.16 -15.81 -3.23
C VAL A 18 -37.00 -14.96 -3.74
N ARG A 19 -36.34 -14.18 -2.86
CA ARG A 19 -35.05 -13.55 -3.18
C ARG A 19 -33.91 -14.55 -3.06
N LEU A 20 -32.81 -14.28 -3.77
CA LEU A 20 -31.61 -15.12 -3.73
C LEU A 20 -31.07 -15.36 -2.31
N ASP A 21 -31.04 -14.33 -1.45
CA ASP A 21 -30.52 -14.46 -0.09
C ASP A 21 -31.48 -15.18 0.88
N GLU A 22 -32.80 -15.10 0.63
CA GLU A 22 -33.81 -15.91 1.33
C GLU A 22 -33.67 -17.38 0.97
N LEU A 23 -33.46 -17.69 -0.31
CA LEU A 23 -33.22 -19.06 -0.81
C LEU A 23 -31.94 -19.66 -0.22
N ARG A 24 -30.85 -18.88 -0.17
CA ARG A 24 -29.61 -19.27 0.52
C ARG A 24 -29.82 -19.54 2.01
N ALA A 25 -30.53 -18.65 2.71
CA ALA A 25 -30.80 -18.83 4.14
C ALA A 25 -31.62 -20.10 4.42
N ALA A 26 -32.63 -20.39 3.59
CA ALA A 26 -33.46 -21.57 3.71
C ALA A 26 -32.70 -22.89 3.43
N LEU A 27 -31.78 -22.88 2.45
CA LEU A 27 -30.89 -24.02 2.16
C LEU A 27 -29.85 -24.22 3.28
N ALA A 28 -29.18 -23.15 3.73
CA ALA A 28 -28.17 -23.22 4.80
C ALA A 28 -28.77 -23.62 6.16
N GLY A 29 -30.02 -23.20 6.45
CA GLY A 29 -30.77 -23.63 7.63
C GLY A 29 -31.37 -25.03 7.53
N GLY A 30 -31.24 -25.72 6.39
CA GLY A 30 -31.83 -27.05 6.16
C GLY A 30 -33.36 -27.06 6.06
N HIS A 31 -34.00 -25.90 5.90
CA HIS A 31 -35.45 -25.77 5.69
C HIS A 31 -35.90 -26.22 4.29
N ILE A 32 -34.98 -26.19 3.32
CA ILE A 32 -35.15 -26.65 1.94
C ILE A 32 -34.05 -27.67 1.65
N ALA A 33 -34.36 -28.74 0.92
CA ALA A 33 -33.42 -29.82 0.65
C ALA A 33 -32.36 -29.41 -0.39
N PRO A 34 -31.11 -29.91 -0.31
CA PRO A 34 -30.05 -29.58 -1.28
C PRO A 34 -30.39 -29.95 -2.73
N ASN A 35 -31.27 -30.95 -2.94
CA ASN A 35 -31.73 -31.38 -4.26
C ASN A 35 -33.06 -30.74 -4.70
N THR A 36 -33.52 -29.68 -4.03
CA THR A 36 -34.73 -28.95 -4.43
C THR A 36 -34.54 -28.28 -5.81
N PRO A 37 -35.50 -28.41 -6.74
CA PRO A 37 -35.48 -27.71 -8.01
C PRO A 37 -35.61 -26.19 -7.83
N VAL A 38 -34.70 -25.45 -8.45
CA VAL A 38 -34.67 -23.98 -8.49
C VAL A 38 -34.61 -23.47 -9.94
N TRP A 39 -35.08 -22.25 -10.15
CA TRP A 39 -35.13 -21.59 -11.46
C TRP A 39 -35.03 -20.07 -11.31
N LYS A 40 -34.41 -19.39 -12.29
CA LYS A 40 -34.41 -17.93 -12.42
C LYS A 40 -34.75 -17.50 -13.85
N PRO A 41 -35.26 -16.27 -14.07
CA PRO A 41 -35.55 -15.75 -15.41
C PRO A 41 -34.37 -15.94 -16.38
N GLY A 42 -34.68 -16.41 -17.59
CA GLY A 42 -33.68 -16.73 -18.62
C GLY A 42 -33.19 -18.19 -18.63
N TRP A 43 -33.63 -19.05 -17.71
CA TRP A 43 -33.30 -20.48 -17.76
C TRP A 43 -34.32 -21.32 -18.54
N ALA A 44 -33.81 -22.24 -19.37
CA ALA A 44 -34.64 -23.17 -20.15
C ALA A 44 -35.18 -24.36 -19.33
N SER A 45 -34.59 -24.67 -18.17
CA SER A 45 -34.98 -25.77 -17.29
C SER A 45 -34.75 -25.41 -15.82
N TRP A 46 -35.39 -26.15 -14.93
CA TRP A 46 -35.02 -26.18 -13.51
C TRP A 46 -33.66 -26.87 -13.32
N GLN A 47 -32.96 -26.52 -12.25
CA GLN A 47 -31.69 -27.14 -11.81
C GLN A 47 -31.76 -27.46 -10.32
N SER A 48 -30.98 -28.39 -9.78
CA SER A 48 -30.98 -28.68 -8.34
C SER A 48 -30.18 -27.62 -7.58
N ALA A 49 -30.64 -27.20 -6.40
CA ALA A 49 -29.99 -26.12 -5.64
C ALA A 49 -28.47 -26.35 -5.33
N HIS A 50 -28.02 -27.60 -5.21
CA HIS A 50 -26.60 -27.94 -5.06
C HIS A 50 -25.77 -27.84 -6.36
N GLU A 51 -26.40 -27.96 -7.53
CA GLU A 51 -25.75 -27.85 -8.86
C GLU A 51 -25.52 -26.39 -9.27
N VAL A 52 -26.26 -25.45 -8.66
CA VAL A 52 -26.26 -24.02 -8.96
C VAL A 52 -25.16 -23.30 -8.17
N PRO A 53 -24.11 -22.74 -8.80
CA PRO A 53 -22.95 -22.19 -8.08
C PRO A 53 -23.27 -21.11 -7.05
N GLU A 54 -24.30 -20.29 -7.28
CA GLU A 54 -24.74 -19.25 -6.34
C GLU A 54 -25.40 -19.79 -5.06
N LEU A 55 -25.71 -21.09 -5.02
CA LEU A 55 -26.46 -21.82 -3.99
C LEU A 55 -25.75 -23.09 -3.47
N THR A 56 -24.76 -23.65 -4.19
CA THR A 56 -24.02 -24.87 -3.81
C THR A 56 -23.46 -24.80 -2.39
N SER A 57 -22.83 -23.68 -2.01
CA SER A 57 -22.23 -23.50 -0.68
C SER A 57 -23.25 -23.51 0.46
N ALA A 58 -24.42 -22.89 0.26
CA ALA A 58 -25.52 -22.94 1.22
C ALA A 58 -26.13 -24.35 1.32
N SER A 59 -26.33 -24.99 0.16
CA SER A 59 -26.90 -26.35 0.06
C SER A 59 -26.03 -27.39 0.76
N LEU A 60 -24.70 -27.32 0.60
CA LEU A 60 -23.76 -28.22 1.29
C LEU A 60 -23.62 -27.89 2.78
N GLY A 61 -23.63 -26.61 3.16
CA GLY A 61 -23.59 -26.19 4.57
C GLY A 61 -24.74 -26.78 5.39
N GLY A 62 -25.97 -26.68 4.87
CA GLY A 62 -27.16 -27.28 5.48
C GLY A 62 -27.15 -28.81 5.47
N ALA A 63 -26.64 -29.44 4.40
CA ALA A 63 -26.50 -30.90 4.32
C ALA A 63 -25.57 -31.48 5.39
N HIS A 64 -24.47 -30.78 5.69
CA HIS A 64 -23.46 -31.23 6.67
C HIS A 64 -23.72 -30.75 8.11
N GLY A 65 -24.79 -29.98 8.36
CA GLY A 65 -25.16 -29.50 9.69
C GLY A 65 -24.24 -28.40 10.25
N VAL A 66 -23.50 -27.70 9.39
CA VAL A 66 -22.55 -26.65 9.80
C VAL A 66 -23.28 -25.32 9.93
N VAL A 67 -23.95 -25.12 11.07
CA VAL A 67 -24.53 -23.82 11.42
C VAL A 67 -23.40 -22.84 11.73
N LEU A 68 -23.21 -21.84 10.86
CA LEU A 68 -22.49 -20.63 11.23
C LEU A 68 -23.25 -19.97 12.38
N ASN A 69 -22.63 -19.90 13.56
CA ASN A 69 -23.23 -19.35 14.77
C ASN A 69 -23.34 -17.81 14.69
N ILE A 70 -24.30 -17.34 13.89
CA ILE A 70 -24.65 -15.93 13.74
C ILE A 70 -25.54 -15.57 14.96
N PRO A 71 -25.08 -14.71 15.88
CA PRO A 71 -25.92 -14.27 16.99
C PRO A 71 -27.11 -13.46 16.44
N PRO A 72 -28.30 -13.54 17.09
CA PRO A 72 -29.45 -12.77 16.66
C PRO A 72 -29.14 -11.26 16.67
N PRO A 73 -29.72 -10.47 15.75
CA PRO A 73 -29.47 -9.03 15.69
C PRO A 73 -29.89 -8.38 17.02
N PRO A 74 -29.13 -7.39 17.53
CA PRO A 74 -29.49 -6.68 18.75
C PRO A 74 -30.92 -6.12 18.65
N LEU A 75 -31.70 -6.19 19.73
CA LEU A 75 -33.12 -5.79 19.73
C LEU A 75 -33.35 -4.35 19.25
N ALA A 76 -32.36 -3.46 19.38
CA ALA A 76 -32.38 -2.12 18.80
C ALA A 76 -32.51 -2.10 17.26
N MET A 77 -31.88 -3.04 16.55
CA MET A 77 -32.03 -3.19 15.09
C MET A 77 -33.46 -3.63 14.71
N VAL A 78 -34.06 -4.51 15.52
CA VAL A 78 -35.44 -4.98 15.31
C VAL A 78 -36.44 -3.83 15.53
N ALA A 79 -36.22 -2.99 16.55
CA ALA A 79 -37.03 -1.79 16.78
C ALA A 79 -36.92 -0.78 15.62
N VAL A 80 -35.70 -0.51 15.12
CA VAL A 80 -35.48 0.37 13.97
C VAL A 80 -36.14 -0.15 12.69
N GLN A 81 -36.11 -1.47 12.46
CA GLN A 81 -36.81 -2.10 11.34
C GLN A 81 -38.32 -1.91 11.44
N GLN A 82 -38.92 -2.18 12.61
CA GLN A 82 -40.36 -2.02 12.84
C GLN A 82 -40.83 -0.56 12.71
N ASP A 83 -40.02 0.42 13.12
CA ASP A 83 -40.37 1.84 12.95
C ASP A 83 -40.16 2.33 11.49
N TYR A 84 -39.30 1.68 10.72
CA TYR A 84 -39.18 1.90 9.27
C TYR A 84 -40.39 1.34 8.52
N GLU A 85 -40.82 0.13 8.87
CA GLU A 85 -41.99 -0.55 8.28
C GLU A 85 -43.29 0.24 8.55
N LYS A 86 -43.57 0.64 9.80
CA LYS A 86 -44.70 1.53 10.14
C LYS A 86 -44.69 2.86 9.38
N ARG A 87 -43.50 3.41 9.10
CA ARG A 87 -43.36 4.61 8.26
C ARG A 87 -43.73 4.33 6.81
N SER A 88 -43.31 3.20 6.25
CA SER A 88 -43.63 2.82 4.86
C SER A 88 -45.12 2.66 4.61
N GLU A 89 -45.88 2.11 5.58
CA GLU A 89 -47.34 1.95 5.48
C GLU A 89 -48.12 3.29 5.46
N SER A 90 -47.49 4.40 5.89
CA SER A 90 -48.12 5.73 5.89
C SER A 90 -48.01 6.51 4.57
N MET A 91 -47.32 5.97 3.56
CA MET A 91 -47.10 6.64 2.28
C MET A 91 -48.21 6.30 1.27
N ALA A 92 -49.13 7.24 1.01
CA ALA A 92 -50.24 7.03 0.09
C ALA A 92 -49.78 6.79 -1.38
N PRO A 93 -50.51 5.98 -2.17
CA PRO A 93 -50.05 5.56 -3.50
C PRO A 93 -50.12 6.67 -4.55
N VAL A 94 -49.06 6.80 -5.34
CA VAL A 94 -49.01 7.64 -6.56
C VAL A 94 -49.65 6.87 -7.72
N PRO A 95 -50.50 7.49 -8.57
CA PRO A 95 -51.19 6.78 -9.65
C PRO A 95 -50.20 6.29 -10.73
N ALA A 96 -50.31 5.01 -11.08
CA ALA A 96 -49.42 4.37 -12.04
C ALA A 96 -49.79 4.70 -13.50
N SER A 97 -49.00 5.57 -14.15
CA SER A 97 -48.92 5.63 -15.61
C SER A 97 -47.86 4.63 -16.09
N VAL A 98 -48.28 3.38 -16.31
CA VAL A 98 -47.41 2.29 -16.77
C VAL A 98 -47.98 1.70 -18.05
N ALA A 99 -47.25 1.88 -19.16
CA ALA A 99 -47.52 1.16 -20.40
C ALA A 99 -47.33 -0.36 -20.18
N PRO A 100 -48.08 -1.23 -20.88
CA PRO A 100 -48.06 -2.66 -20.61
C PRO A 100 -46.66 -3.25 -20.82
N ALA A 101 -46.06 -3.74 -19.74
CA ALA A 101 -44.82 -4.51 -19.79
C ALA A 101 -45.07 -5.86 -20.48
N SER A 102 -44.10 -6.32 -21.27
CA SER A 102 -44.13 -7.64 -21.91
C SER A 102 -44.31 -8.75 -20.87
N PRO A 103 -45.05 -9.84 -21.19
CA PRO A 103 -45.26 -10.93 -20.25
C PRO A 103 -43.94 -11.58 -19.82
N GLU A 104 -43.74 -11.70 -18.51
CA GLU A 104 -42.63 -12.44 -17.88
C GLU A 104 -42.67 -13.90 -18.37
N PRO A 105 -41.55 -14.48 -18.85
CA PRO A 105 -41.53 -15.86 -19.31
C PRO A 105 -41.82 -16.82 -18.15
N GLU A 106 -42.91 -17.56 -18.25
CA GLU A 106 -43.30 -18.55 -17.25
C GLU A 106 -42.42 -19.81 -17.36
N PRO A 107 -41.88 -20.35 -16.25
CA PRO A 107 -41.04 -21.55 -16.30
C PRO A 107 -41.82 -22.79 -16.75
N PRO A 108 -41.13 -23.80 -17.33
CA PRO A 108 -41.73 -25.13 -17.53
C PRO A 108 -42.21 -25.73 -16.19
N PRO A 109 -43.10 -26.73 -16.20
CA PRO A 109 -43.50 -27.43 -14.98
C PRO A 109 -42.28 -28.03 -14.25
N PRO A 110 -42.18 -27.91 -12.92
CA PRO A 110 -41.03 -28.41 -12.17
C PRO A 110 -40.95 -29.94 -12.19
N PRO A 111 -39.73 -30.52 -12.18
CA PRO A 111 -39.57 -31.96 -12.04
C PRO A 111 -40.01 -32.40 -10.64
N ARG A 112 -40.75 -33.53 -10.56
CA ARG A 112 -41.01 -34.19 -9.27
C ARG A 112 -39.69 -34.69 -8.69
N TYR A 113 -39.44 -34.39 -7.42
CA TYR A 113 -38.25 -34.81 -6.69
C TYR A 113 -38.64 -35.38 -5.33
N VAL A 114 -37.80 -36.26 -4.78
CA VAL A 114 -37.89 -36.70 -3.39
C VAL A 114 -36.83 -35.93 -2.61
N PRO A 115 -37.20 -35.16 -1.56
CA PRO A 115 -36.22 -34.46 -0.71
C PRO A 115 -35.19 -35.42 -0.12
N VAL A 116 -33.90 -35.14 -0.35
CA VAL A 116 -32.83 -35.75 0.45
C VAL A 116 -32.79 -35.00 1.78
N PRO A 117 -32.99 -35.69 2.93
CA PRO A 117 -33.14 -35.02 4.21
C PRO A 117 -31.84 -34.32 4.64
N ALA A 118 -31.90 -33.01 4.86
CA ALA A 118 -30.86 -32.27 5.56
C ALA A 118 -30.75 -32.76 7.02
N LYS A 119 -29.53 -32.86 7.53
CA LYS A 119 -29.27 -33.47 8.84
C LYS A 119 -29.61 -32.49 9.97
N MET A 120 -30.86 -32.54 10.45
CA MET A 120 -31.35 -31.68 11.53
C MET A 120 -30.44 -31.73 12.78
N PRO A 121 -30.16 -30.58 13.43
CA PRO A 121 -29.34 -30.54 14.64
C PRO A 121 -30.10 -31.07 15.85
N SER A 122 -29.47 -31.96 16.63
CA SER A 122 -30.03 -32.45 17.89
C SER A 122 -30.02 -31.37 18.97
N ILE A 123 -31.20 -30.99 19.46
CA ILE A 123 -31.34 -30.05 20.58
C ILE A 123 -31.15 -30.82 21.90
N HIS A 124 -30.05 -30.56 22.61
CA HIS A 124 -29.85 -31.03 23.99
C HIS A 124 -30.23 -29.91 24.99
N PRO A 125 -31.11 -30.16 25.97
CA PRO A 125 -31.40 -29.22 27.05
C PRO A 125 -30.25 -29.21 28.10
N PRO A 126 -30.07 -28.11 28.85
CA PRO A 126 -28.98 -27.98 29.82
C PRO A 126 -29.29 -28.70 31.14
N SER A 127 -28.33 -29.49 31.63
CA SER A 127 -28.38 -30.12 32.96
C SER A 127 -27.30 -29.52 33.88
N SER A 128 -27.71 -28.69 34.83
CA SER A 128 -26.83 -28.10 35.85
C SER A 128 -26.98 -28.80 37.21
N GLN A 129 -25.90 -29.34 37.77
CA GLN A 129 -25.79 -29.60 39.22
C GLN A 129 -24.32 -29.70 39.66
N ASN A 130 -24.08 -29.39 40.94
CA ASN A 130 -22.75 -29.26 41.54
C ASN A 130 -22.26 -30.59 42.16
N ILE A 131 -20.94 -30.73 42.36
CA ILE A 131 -20.32 -31.05 43.67
C ILE A 131 -18.78 -30.86 43.58
N PRO A 132 -18.09 -30.38 44.65
CA PRO A 132 -16.71 -29.89 44.55
C PRO A 132 -15.63 -30.94 44.81
N THR A 133 -14.42 -30.70 44.29
CA THR A 133 -13.21 -31.50 44.59
C THR A 133 -12.33 -30.80 45.62
N GLN A 134 -11.98 -31.47 46.72
CA GLN A 134 -10.94 -31.00 47.65
C GLN A 134 -9.56 -31.56 47.31
N ILE A 135 -8.57 -30.66 47.31
CA ILE A 135 -7.23 -30.77 47.92
C ILE A 135 -6.72 -32.19 48.25
N GLY A 136 -5.54 -32.54 47.70
CA GLY A 136 -4.51 -33.25 48.47
C GLY A 136 -3.72 -34.34 47.73
N GLY A 137 -2.40 -34.39 47.95
CA GLY A 137 -1.63 -35.64 47.83
C GLY A 137 -0.75 -35.83 46.59
N SER A 138 0.46 -35.26 46.64
CA SER A 138 1.68 -35.84 46.05
C SER A 138 2.69 -36.01 47.22
N PRO A 139 3.72 -36.89 47.16
CA PRO A 139 4.49 -37.19 45.93
C PRO A 139 5.05 -38.63 45.75
N ALA A 140 5.70 -38.80 44.59
CA ALA A 140 6.90 -39.62 44.32
C ALA A 140 6.91 -41.15 44.55
N PHE A 141 7.21 -41.88 43.47
CA PHE A 141 8.41 -42.73 43.38
C PHE A 141 8.90 -42.78 41.93
N ALA A 142 10.16 -43.18 41.70
CA ALA A 142 10.79 -43.20 40.38
C ALA A 142 11.48 -44.55 40.07
N ALA A 143 11.33 -45.01 38.83
CA ALA A 143 12.11 -46.10 38.22
C ALA A 143 12.08 -45.96 36.68
N ALA A 144 13.10 -46.51 36.00
CA ALA A 144 13.26 -46.45 34.54
C ALA A 144 13.33 -47.90 33.94
N PRO A 145 13.69 -48.13 32.66
CA PRO A 145 12.68 -48.51 31.66
C PRO A 145 13.01 -49.82 30.90
N ALA A 146 12.40 -49.98 29.71
CA ALA A 146 12.57 -51.05 28.69
C ALA A 146 11.62 -52.28 28.82
N PRO A 147 11.40 -53.08 27.75
CA PRO A 147 11.97 -52.99 26.39
C PRO A 147 10.93 -52.80 25.25
N MET A 148 11.44 -52.69 24.01
CA MET A 148 10.66 -52.62 22.78
C MET A 148 10.13 -53.99 22.32
N ALA A 149 9.05 -53.98 21.54
CA ALA A 149 8.58 -55.11 20.71
C ALA A 149 8.59 -54.71 19.22
N PRO A 150 8.71 -55.66 18.26
CA PRO A 150 9.18 -55.36 16.90
C PRO A 150 8.10 -54.93 15.90
N MET A 151 8.53 -54.18 14.87
CA MET A 151 7.74 -53.92 13.66
C MET A 151 7.71 -55.14 12.72
N PRO A 152 6.60 -55.39 12.00
CA PRO A 152 6.58 -56.27 10.82
C PRO A 152 7.18 -55.57 9.58
N ALA A 153 7.71 -56.38 8.66
CA ALA A 153 8.41 -55.95 7.44
C ALA A 153 7.45 -55.59 6.27
N PRO A 154 7.90 -54.86 5.22
CA PRO A 154 7.03 -54.36 4.15
C PRO A 154 6.60 -55.43 3.12
N ALA A 155 5.52 -55.12 2.39
CA ALA A 155 4.94 -55.97 1.35
C ALA A 155 5.75 -55.96 0.02
N PRO A 156 5.68 -57.03 -0.79
CA PRO A 156 6.38 -57.12 -2.08
C PRO A 156 5.75 -56.25 -3.19
N PRO A 157 6.51 -55.90 -4.25
CA PRO A 157 6.04 -55.04 -5.33
C PRO A 157 5.07 -55.74 -6.29
N VAL A 158 4.03 -55.04 -6.72
CA VAL A 158 3.11 -55.46 -7.79
C VAL A 158 3.68 -55.02 -9.14
N GLN A 159 3.60 -55.91 -10.15
CA GLN A 159 4.14 -55.66 -11.49
C GLN A 159 3.21 -54.82 -12.37
N SER A 160 3.79 -54.15 -13.37
CA SER A 160 3.10 -53.27 -14.33
C SER A 160 2.47 -54.04 -15.50
N ILE A 161 1.41 -53.46 -16.08
CA ILE A 161 0.79 -53.92 -17.35
C ILE A 161 0.60 -52.69 -18.26
N PRO A 162 1.06 -52.71 -19.53
CA PRO A 162 0.95 -51.57 -20.45
C PRO A 162 -0.11 -51.74 -21.55
N THR A 163 -0.89 -50.69 -21.82
CA THR A 163 -1.66 -50.42 -23.08
C THR A 163 -2.05 -48.92 -23.00
N THR A 164 -1.58 -47.95 -23.80
CA THR A 164 -1.41 -47.79 -25.26
C THR A 164 -2.63 -47.16 -25.96
N ILE A 165 -2.52 -45.85 -26.29
CA ILE A 165 -3.30 -45.05 -27.29
C ILE A 165 -4.82 -44.86 -26.99
N GLY A 166 -5.42 -43.67 -27.14
CA GLY A 166 -4.92 -42.33 -27.50
C GLY A 166 -6.05 -41.32 -27.87
N MET A 167 -5.67 -40.18 -28.48
CA MET A 167 -6.51 -39.04 -28.94
C MET A 167 -6.96 -37.99 -27.88
N PRO A 168 -7.13 -36.70 -28.28
CA PRO A 168 -7.28 -35.57 -27.33
C PRO A 168 -8.73 -35.07 -27.14
N ALA A 169 -8.96 -34.35 -26.04
CA ALA A 169 -10.19 -33.58 -25.81
C ALA A 169 -10.07 -32.12 -26.33
N PRO A 170 -11.17 -31.48 -26.76
CA PRO A 170 -11.14 -30.13 -27.33
C PRO A 170 -11.05 -29.02 -26.28
N ALA A 171 -10.38 -27.92 -26.63
CA ALA A 171 -10.38 -26.70 -25.84
C ALA A 171 -11.68 -25.89 -26.05
N PHE A 172 -12.24 -25.36 -24.97
CA PHE A 172 -13.30 -24.34 -24.99
C PHE A 172 -12.90 -23.17 -24.05
N PRO A 173 -13.28 -21.92 -24.37
CA PRO A 173 -12.80 -20.75 -23.65
C PRO A 173 -13.48 -20.56 -22.29
N ALA A 174 -12.71 -20.11 -21.29
CA ALA A 174 -13.25 -19.69 -20.00
C ALA A 174 -13.93 -18.32 -20.10
N PRO A 175 -15.13 -18.11 -19.51
CA PRO A 175 -15.77 -16.81 -19.45
C PRO A 175 -15.13 -15.90 -18.38
N HIS A 176 -14.96 -14.61 -18.69
CA HIS A 176 -14.39 -13.64 -17.76
C HIS A 176 -15.35 -13.28 -16.62
N SER A 177 -14.83 -13.22 -15.39
CA SER A 177 -15.44 -12.51 -14.25
C SER A 177 -14.35 -11.88 -13.38
N GLY A 178 -14.52 -10.61 -13.01
CA GLY A 178 -13.50 -9.84 -12.28
C GLY A 178 -13.35 -10.26 -10.82
N ILE A 179 -12.13 -10.15 -10.29
CA ILE A 179 -11.77 -10.52 -8.91
C ILE A 179 -11.14 -9.30 -8.21
N GLU A 180 -11.61 -8.97 -6.99
CA GLU A 180 -10.86 -8.10 -6.08
C GLU A 180 -9.61 -8.84 -5.58
N GLU A 181 -8.45 -8.46 -6.10
CA GLU A 181 -7.15 -9.07 -5.79
C GLU A 181 -6.55 -8.46 -4.51
N LEU A 182 -5.68 -9.20 -3.80
CA LEU A 182 -4.94 -8.69 -2.64
C LEU A 182 -3.89 -7.60 -2.98
N SER A 183 -3.80 -7.24 -4.26
CA SER A 183 -3.12 -6.06 -4.82
C SER A 183 -3.82 -4.75 -4.44
N GLY A 184 -3.53 -4.21 -3.25
CA GLY A 184 -4.12 -2.96 -2.77
C GLY A 184 -3.76 -1.71 -3.60
N SER A 185 -4.57 -1.37 -4.61
CA SER A 185 -4.49 -0.12 -5.39
C SER A 185 -5.78 0.23 -6.18
N LEU A 186 -6.95 0.33 -5.53
CA LEU A 186 -8.18 0.87 -6.14
C LEU A 186 -9.03 1.75 -5.20
N LEU A 187 -8.94 3.07 -5.37
CA LEU A 187 -9.92 4.15 -5.08
C LEU A 187 -9.40 5.40 -5.84
N GLU A 188 -10.20 6.28 -6.45
CA GLU A 188 -11.63 6.30 -6.78
C GLU A 188 -11.85 7.22 -8.01
N SER A 189 -13.07 7.37 -8.53
CA SER A 189 -13.37 8.20 -9.73
C SER A 189 -14.49 9.22 -9.48
N GLY A 190 -14.48 10.34 -10.23
CA GLY A 190 -15.45 11.43 -10.07
C GLY A 190 -16.13 11.87 -11.38
N SER A 191 -17.45 12.01 -11.32
CA SER A 191 -18.39 12.59 -12.31
C SER A 191 -18.04 14.04 -12.70
N SER A 192 -18.46 14.67 -13.82
CA SER A 192 -19.26 14.32 -15.02
C SER A 192 -19.22 15.54 -15.99
N PRO A 193 -19.89 15.61 -17.18
CA PRO A 193 -20.86 14.69 -17.80
C PRO A 193 -20.62 14.30 -19.28
N ASP A 194 -21.55 13.47 -19.78
CA ASP A 194 -22.02 13.28 -21.18
C ASP A 194 -21.60 14.30 -22.26
N LEU A 195 -21.07 13.77 -23.37
CA LEU A 195 -21.27 14.33 -24.71
C LEU A 195 -21.25 13.20 -25.76
N SER A 196 -22.41 12.90 -26.34
CA SER A 196 -22.58 11.87 -27.38
C SER A 196 -22.18 12.36 -28.78
N HIS A 197 -21.32 11.64 -29.51
CA HIS A 197 -21.31 11.67 -31.00
C HIS A 197 -20.67 10.43 -31.66
N LEU A 198 -21.51 9.70 -32.40
CA LEU A 198 -21.31 8.86 -33.59
C LEU A 198 -19.88 8.41 -34.00
N ALA A 199 -19.70 7.09 -34.17
CA ALA A 199 -18.55 6.47 -34.83
C ALA A 199 -18.81 6.08 -36.30
N ALA A 200 -17.76 5.99 -37.11
CA ALA A 200 -17.76 5.43 -38.47
C ALA A 200 -16.42 4.70 -38.76
N PRO A 201 -16.37 3.68 -39.65
CA PRO A 201 -15.24 2.73 -39.77
C PRO A 201 -14.10 3.18 -40.72
N PRO A 202 -12.90 2.55 -40.63
CA PRO A 202 -11.67 2.98 -41.34
C PRO A 202 -11.42 2.30 -42.70
N GLY A 203 -10.53 2.87 -43.53
CA GLY A 203 -10.10 2.24 -44.79
C GLY A 203 -8.93 2.88 -45.56
N ALA A 204 -7.72 2.33 -45.35
CA ALA A 204 -6.57 2.33 -46.29
C ALA A 204 -5.93 3.71 -46.68
N PRO A 205 -4.92 3.78 -47.58
CA PRO A 205 -3.51 3.77 -47.17
C PRO A 205 -2.69 5.02 -47.63
N PRO A 206 -1.48 5.26 -47.09
CA PRO A 206 -0.70 6.45 -47.42
C PRO A 206 -0.12 6.41 -48.84
N SER A 207 -0.13 7.56 -49.52
CA SER A 207 0.58 7.79 -50.79
C SER A 207 1.58 8.94 -50.64
N SER A 208 2.67 8.90 -51.40
CA SER A 208 3.83 9.77 -51.20
C SER A 208 4.20 10.58 -52.44
N ALA A 209 4.48 11.87 -52.25
CA ALA A 209 4.99 12.77 -53.28
C ALA A 209 5.92 13.83 -52.66
N ARG A 210 6.92 14.29 -53.42
CA ARG A 210 7.91 15.29 -53.00
C ARG A 210 7.64 16.63 -53.68
N LEU A 211 7.93 17.74 -52.97
CA LEU A 211 8.65 18.97 -53.39
C LEU A 211 8.37 19.56 -54.81
N PRO A 212 8.23 20.90 -54.97
CA PRO A 212 9.41 21.77 -54.77
C PRO A 212 9.21 23.23 -54.29
N PHE A 213 10.35 23.76 -53.79
CA PHE A 213 10.82 25.16 -53.72
C PHE A 213 9.86 26.35 -54.00
N GLY A 214 9.83 27.29 -53.04
CA GLY A 214 9.32 28.66 -53.22
C GLY A 214 10.09 29.70 -52.38
N ARG A 215 11.22 30.20 -52.89
CA ARG A 215 12.12 31.14 -52.18
C ARG A 215 11.76 32.60 -52.51
N ARG A 216 11.60 33.47 -51.51
CA ARG A 216 11.80 34.93 -51.65
C ARG A 216 12.13 35.58 -50.29
N ASN A 217 12.69 36.78 -50.32
CA ASN A 217 13.48 37.33 -49.21
C ASN A 217 12.79 38.50 -48.48
N ALA A 218 13.12 38.65 -47.20
CA ALA A 218 13.56 39.86 -46.45
C ALA A 218 13.15 41.28 -46.96
N PRO A 219 12.93 42.24 -46.04
CA PRO A 219 14.06 42.82 -45.31
C PRO A 219 13.93 42.87 -43.77
N THR A 220 15.07 43.12 -43.12
CA THR A 220 15.23 43.31 -41.67
C THR A 220 15.07 44.76 -41.24
N GLU A 221 14.68 45.00 -39.99
CA GLU A 221 15.07 46.23 -39.28
C GLU A 221 15.61 45.92 -37.86
N ARG A 222 16.42 46.83 -37.31
CA ARG A 222 17.05 46.70 -35.97
C ARG A 222 16.83 48.00 -35.19
N ARG A 223 16.61 47.93 -33.87
CA ARG A 223 17.55 48.49 -32.86
C ARG A 223 17.15 48.31 -31.39
N ALA A 224 18.19 48.07 -30.58
CA ALA A 224 18.48 48.63 -29.24
C ALA A 224 17.44 48.61 -28.09
N SER A 225 17.85 48.00 -26.97
CA SER A 225 17.55 48.46 -25.59
C SER A 225 18.42 49.70 -25.26
N PRO A 226 18.05 50.58 -24.30
CA PRO A 226 18.34 50.37 -22.86
C PRO A 226 17.31 51.10 -21.93
N PRO A 227 17.56 51.41 -20.63
CA PRO A 227 18.41 50.82 -19.58
C PRO A 227 17.58 50.34 -18.34
N LEU A 228 18.23 50.12 -17.18
CA LEU A 228 17.65 49.84 -15.86
C LEU A 228 17.42 51.13 -15.04
N ASP A 229 16.39 51.13 -14.17
CA ASP A 229 16.41 51.61 -12.75
C ASP A 229 14.97 51.86 -12.21
N GLY A 230 14.76 51.70 -10.89
CA GLY A 230 13.56 52.19 -10.17
C GLY A 230 12.70 51.12 -9.45
N PRO A 231 12.06 51.44 -8.30
CA PRO A 231 11.45 50.44 -7.41
C PRO A 231 9.92 50.22 -7.58
N LEU A 232 9.43 49.22 -6.83
CA LEU A 232 8.03 48.81 -6.69
C LEU A 232 7.06 49.97 -6.37
N PHE A 233 5.95 50.03 -7.10
CA PHE A 233 4.77 50.82 -6.74
C PHE A 233 3.58 49.91 -6.42
N LEU A 234 2.80 50.27 -5.40
CA LEU A 234 1.44 49.77 -5.23
C LEU A 234 0.57 50.33 -6.37
N HIS A 235 -0.41 49.55 -6.85
CA HIS A 235 -1.49 50.10 -7.65
C HIS A 235 -2.48 50.85 -6.75
N ASP A 236 -2.68 52.14 -7.01
CA ASP A 236 -3.84 52.86 -6.51
C ASP A 236 -5.14 52.28 -7.13
N PRO A 237 -6.21 52.10 -6.34
CA PRO A 237 -7.50 51.67 -6.85
C PRO A 237 -8.21 52.81 -7.63
N PRO A 238 -9.01 52.49 -8.67
CA PRO A 238 -9.70 53.50 -9.46
C PRO A 238 -10.72 54.31 -8.62
N PRO A 239 -10.97 55.59 -8.95
CA PRO A 239 -11.56 56.58 -8.03
C PRO A 239 -13.02 56.36 -7.62
N ASN A 240 -13.68 55.29 -8.10
CA ASN A 240 -15.12 55.05 -7.91
C ASN A 240 -15.47 54.08 -6.77
N VAL A 241 -14.50 53.65 -5.95
CA VAL A 241 -14.72 52.66 -4.88
C VAL A 241 -15.19 53.30 -3.56
N VAL A 242 -14.57 54.42 -3.16
CA VAL A 242 -14.83 55.06 -1.86
C VAL A 242 -16.25 55.59 -1.77
N ASP A 243 -16.71 56.33 -2.78
CA ASP A 243 -18.07 56.91 -2.79
C ASP A 243 -19.17 55.86 -2.73
N ARG A 244 -18.96 54.69 -3.35
CA ARG A 244 -19.90 53.55 -3.29
C ARG A 244 -19.98 52.96 -1.88
N LEU A 245 -18.83 52.82 -1.21
CA LEU A 245 -18.78 52.35 0.17
C LEU A 245 -19.42 53.36 1.14
N VAL A 246 -19.18 54.66 0.95
CA VAL A 246 -19.83 55.74 1.73
C VAL A 246 -21.34 55.75 1.51
N ALA A 247 -21.82 55.55 0.28
CA ALA A 247 -23.24 55.47 -0.02
C ALA A 247 -23.91 54.24 0.64
N ASP A 248 -23.31 53.05 0.57
CA ASP A 248 -23.86 51.85 1.20
C ASP A 248 -23.81 51.90 2.74
N ILE A 249 -22.79 52.54 3.33
CA ILE A 249 -22.75 52.83 4.79
C ILE A 249 -23.87 53.81 5.18
N LYS A 250 -24.19 54.80 4.33
CA LYS A 250 -25.28 55.74 4.58
C LYS A 250 -26.66 55.06 4.49
N ALA A 251 -26.85 54.17 3.52
CA ALA A 251 -28.05 53.34 3.40
C ALA A 251 -28.27 52.46 4.64
N LEU A 252 -27.22 51.76 5.11
CA LEU A 252 -27.27 50.94 6.32
C LEU A 252 -27.64 51.74 7.58
N ARG A 253 -27.16 52.99 7.72
CA ARG A 253 -27.56 53.88 8.82
C ARG A 253 -29.01 54.39 8.72
N ALA A 254 -29.60 54.36 7.53
CA ALA A 254 -31.01 54.70 7.30
C ALA A 254 -31.96 53.48 7.43
N GLY A 255 -31.42 52.27 7.65
CA GLY A 255 -32.20 51.03 7.65
C GLY A 255 -32.50 50.46 6.27
N GLU A 256 -31.91 51.02 5.21
CA GLU A 256 -32.10 50.57 3.83
C GLU A 256 -31.14 49.43 3.45
N ALA A 257 -31.56 48.56 2.53
CA ALA A 257 -30.74 47.47 2.04
C ALA A 257 -29.63 47.97 1.09
N PRO A 258 -28.33 47.73 1.39
CA PRO A 258 -27.23 48.21 0.57
C PRO A 258 -27.15 47.47 -0.77
N LYS A 259 -26.69 48.17 -1.80
CA LYS A 259 -26.68 47.71 -3.19
C LYS A 259 -25.44 46.86 -3.50
N ASN A 260 -24.25 47.20 -2.97
CA ASN A 260 -23.00 46.48 -3.27
C ASN A 260 -22.59 45.51 -2.16
N LYS A 261 -23.44 44.51 -1.86
CA LYS A 261 -23.20 43.46 -0.84
C LYS A 261 -21.77 42.87 -0.80
N PRO A 262 -21.11 42.48 -1.92
CA PRO A 262 -19.75 41.94 -1.86
C PRO A 262 -18.69 42.99 -1.45
N LEU A 263 -18.91 44.28 -1.74
CA LEU A 263 -17.96 45.34 -1.39
C LEU A 263 -17.93 45.57 0.13
N LEU A 264 -19.10 45.55 0.77
CA LEU A 264 -19.22 45.63 2.23
C LEU A 264 -18.56 44.44 2.94
N ILE A 265 -18.68 43.23 2.39
CA ILE A 265 -18.04 42.03 2.95
C ILE A 265 -16.52 42.18 2.89
N GLY A 266 -15.95 42.61 1.75
CA GLY A 266 -14.52 42.88 1.62
C GLY A 266 -14.01 43.96 2.58
N ALA A 267 -14.73 45.08 2.70
CA ALA A 267 -14.39 46.15 3.63
C ALA A 267 -14.46 45.70 5.11
N GLY A 268 -15.48 44.91 5.47
CA GLY A 268 -15.63 44.36 6.82
C GLY A 268 -14.49 43.40 7.21
N VAL A 269 -14.07 42.52 6.29
CA VAL A 269 -12.91 41.63 6.51
C VAL A 269 -11.62 42.43 6.69
N LEU A 270 -11.40 43.47 5.86
CA LEU A 270 -10.21 44.32 5.97
C LEU A 270 -10.19 45.10 7.30
N SER A 271 -11.33 45.64 7.73
CA SER A 271 -11.47 46.31 9.03
C SER A 271 -11.24 45.35 10.20
N LEU A 272 -11.75 44.11 10.13
CA LEU A 272 -11.52 43.09 11.15
C LEU A 272 -10.03 42.71 11.26
N LEU A 273 -9.31 42.61 10.14
CA LEU A 273 -7.86 42.33 10.12
C LEU A 273 -7.06 43.48 10.77
N VAL A 274 -7.43 44.74 10.53
CA VAL A 274 -6.79 45.90 11.19
C VAL A 274 -7.04 45.91 12.71
N VAL A 275 -8.27 45.60 13.15
CA VAL A 275 -8.61 45.51 14.58
C VAL A 275 -7.88 44.35 15.26
N LEU A 276 -7.77 43.19 14.61
CA LEU A 276 -7.02 42.04 15.13
C LEU A 276 -5.51 42.32 15.20
N GLY A 277 -4.94 43.06 14.23
CA GLY A 277 -3.56 43.53 14.28
C GLY A 277 -3.29 44.45 15.48
N LEU A 278 -4.19 45.41 15.73
CA LEU A 278 -4.11 46.31 16.90
C LEU A 278 -4.25 45.56 18.24
N PHE A 279 -5.13 44.56 18.34
CA PHE A 279 -5.20 43.71 19.53
C PHE A 279 -3.93 42.88 19.74
N GLY A 280 -3.30 42.38 18.67
CA GLY A 280 -2.01 41.70 18.73
C GLY A 280 -0.91 42.57 19.34
N THR A 281 -0.87 43.86 19.01
CA THR A 281 0.13 44.80 19.56
C THR A 281 -0.07 45.14 21.05
N ILE A 282 -1.27 44.95 21.61
CA ILE A 282 -1.56 45.27 23.02
C ILE A 282 -1.20 44.12 23.96
N ILE A 283 -1.34 42.86 23.51
CA ILE A 283 -1.04 41.68 24.34
C ILE A 283 0.48 41.45 24.51
N GLY A 284 1.31 41.95 23.58
CA GLY A 284 2.78 41.85 23.64
C GLY A 284 3.48 42.66 24.74
N LEU A 285 2.74 43.48 25.51
CA LEU A 285 3.30 44.39 26.54
C LEU A 285 2.99 43.98 27.99
N ALA A 286 2.43 42.78 28.21
CA ALA A 286 1.94 42.33 29.52
C ALA A 286 2.63 41.07 30.09
N SER A 287 3.92 40.89 29.84
CA SER A 287 4.76 39.96 30.61
C SER A 287 6.22 40.44 30.68
N GLY A 288 6.69 40.82 31.86
CA GLY A 288 8.02 41.40 32.06
C GLY A 288 8.71 40.91 33.34
N GLY A 289 10.04 41.08 33.38
CA GLY A 289 10.90 40.64 34.48
C GLY A 289 11.92 39.57 34.02
N SER A 290 13.22 39.71 34.25
CA SER A 290 13.95 40.88 34.78
C SER A 290 15.39 40.91 34.24
N ALA A 291 16.01 42.09 34.29
CA ALA A 291 17.30 42.34 33.62
C ALA A 291 18.53 41.94 34.45
N SER A 292 19.63 41.71 33.74
CA SER A 292 20.97 42.10 34.18
C SER A 292 21.75 42.63 32.99
N ALA A 293 22.34 43.80 33.15
CA ALA A 293 22.91 44.58 32.05
C ALA A 293 24.39 44.86 32.28
N LYS A 294 25.15 45.01 31.17
CA LYS A 294 26.21 46.02 31.09
C LYS A 294 26.60 46.36 29.64
N THR A 295 26.34 47.62 29.29
CA THR A 295 27.08 48.49 28.35
C THR A 295 27.92 47.88 27.21
N THR A 296 27.46 48.13 25.98
CA THR A 296 28.35 48.49 24.84
C THR A 296 28.92 49.91 25.04
N PRO A 297 30.04 50.27 24.39
CA PRO A 297 30.03 50.87 23.05
C PRO A 297 30.76 49.97 22.02
N SER A 298 30.34 49.85 20.76
CA SER A 298 30.14 50.87 19.72
C SER A 298 31.46 51.44 19.15
N ALA A 299 31.95 50.79 18.09
CA ALA A 299 32.76 51.39 17.03
C ALA A 299 32.62 50.53 15.75
N SER A 300 32.55 51.18 14.58
CA SER A 300 32.58 50.50 13.28
C SER A 300 34.01 50.44 12.73
N ALA A 301 34.31 49.49 11.84
CA ALA A 301 34.79 49.74 10.47
C ALA A 301 35.50 48.51 9.85
N SER A 302 35.46 48.43 8.52
CA SER A 302 36.20 47.45 7.71
C SER A 302 37.64 47.91 7.45
N ALA A 303 38.58 46.96 7.34
CA ALA A 303 39.82 47.12 6.56
C ALA A 303 40.32 45.75 6.05
N ARG A 304 40.99 45.72 4.88
CA ARG A 304 41.50 44.49 4.23
C ARG A 304 42.80 44.77 3.46
N ALA A 305 43.95 44.49 4.08
CA ALA A 305 45.29 44.37 3.48
C ALA A 305 46.14 43.50 4.44
N SER A 306 46.96 42.51 4.08
CA SER A 306 47.90 42.28 2.95
C SER A 306 49.34 42.79 3.17
N ALA A 307 50.21 41.82 3.52
CA ALA A 307 51.63 41.67 3.16
C ALA A 307 52.78 42.48 3.85
N ALA A 308 53.61 41.73 4.61
CA ALA A 308 55.09 41.64 4.50
C ALA A 308 56.03 42.79 5.00
N PRO A 309 57.32 42.51 5.37
CA PRO A 309 57.89 41.29 5.99
C PRO A 309 58.82 41.63 7.23
N PRO A 310 60.05 41.09 7.50
CA PRO A 310 60.49 40.74 8.89
C PRO A 310 61.68 41.55 9.48
N PRO A 311 61.99 41.42 10.79
CA PRO A 311 63.11 40.56 11.29
C PRO A 311 62.88 39.97 12.74
N GLU A 312 63.67 39.11 13.42
CA GLU A 312 64.77 38.16 13.09
C GLU A 312 65.02 37.07 14.20
N VAL A 313 66.16 36.37 14.09
CA VAL A 313 66.81 35.26 14.86
C VAL A 313 66.66 35.15 16.40
N SER A 314 66.28 33.95 16.90
CA SER A 314 66.99 33.09 17.92
C SER A 314 66.08 32.00 18.53
N SER A 315 66.49 30.78 18.90
CA SER A 315 67.64 29.93 18.50
C SER A 315 67.45 28.49 19.08
N SER A 316 67.89 27.44 18.36
CA SER A 316 68.06 26.03 18.81
C SER A 316 66.79 25.17 19.06
N PRO A 317 66.87 23.83 18.94
CA PRO A 317 67.61 23.04 17.94
C PRO A 317 66.70 22.05 17.18
N VAL A 318 67.20 21.48 16.08
CA VAL A 318 66.43 20.57 15.19
C VAL A 318 66.27 19.17 15.79
N VAL A 319 65.03 18.65 15.78
CA VAL A 319 64.75 17.21 15.81
C VAL A 319 64.20 16.82 14.44
N THR A 320 64.92 15.96 13.71
CA THR A 320 64.55 15.57 12.34
C THR A 320 63.45 14.49 12.36
N THR A 321 62.21 14.89 12.61
CA THR A 321 61.06 14.01 12.34
C THR A 321 60.76 13.99 10.84
N THR A 322 61.03 12.86 10.19
CA THR A 322 60.50 12.60 8.86
C THR A 322 58.97 12.56 8.94
N VAL A 323 58.32 13.64 8.51
CA VAL A 323 56.85 13.68 8.39
C VAL A 323 56.44 12.73 7.27
N SER A 324 56.14 11.49 7.64
CA SER A 324 55.38 10.60 6.76
C SER A 324 54.08 11.32 6.39
N ALA A 325 53.73 11.29 5.10
CA ALA A 325 52.42 11.75 4.68
C ALA A 325 51.34 11.03 5.50
N PRO A 326 50.27 11.72 5.92
CA PRO A 326 49.16 11.07 6.61
C PRO A 326 48.63 9.95 5.69
N PRO A 327 48.38 8.74 6.22
CA PRO A 327 47.81 7.67 5.42
C PRO A 327 46.47 8.15 4.81
N PRO A 328 46.12 7.69 3.59
CA PRO A 328 44.83 8.02 3.00
C PRO A 328 43.72 7.66 4.00
N PRO A 329 42.65 8.47 4.11
CA PRO A 329 41.59 8.23 5.06
C PRO A 329 41.05 6.82 4.86
N ALA A 330 41.00 6.04 5.94
CA ALA A 330 40.55 4.66 5.90
C ALA A 330 39.18 4.59 5.18
N PRO A 331 38.97 3.62 4.27
CA PRO A 331 37.71 3.51 3.57
C PRO A 331 36.56 3.42 4.59
N PRO A 332 35.41 4.07 4.33
CA PRO A 332 34.28 4.02 5.25
C PRO A 332 33.91 2.55 5.51
N PRO A 333 33.56 2.17 6.75
CA PRO A 333 33.40 0.78 7.14
C PRO A 333 32.35 0.11 6.24
N SER A 334 32.80 -0.82 5.40
CA SER A 334 31.95 -1.58 4.49
C SER A 334 30.89 -2.30 5.29
N SER A 335 29.61 -2.12 4.92
CA SER A 335 28.50 -2.85 5.53
C SER A 335 28.76 -4.35 5.46
N PRO A 336 28.52 -5.11 6.55
CA PRO A 336 28.86 -6.53 6.59
C PRO A 336 28.12 -7.28 5.49
N VAL A 337 28.86 -8.13 4.76
CA VAL A 337 28.26 -9.01 3.75
C VAL A 337 27.67 -10.23 4.44
N LEU A 338 26.42 -10.55 4.11
CA LEU A 338 25.67 -11.66 4.65
C LEU A 338 25.55 -12.76 3.58
N GLY A 339 25.68 -14.00 4.03
CA GLY A 339 25.56 -15.23 3.24
C GLY A 339 24.11 -15.59 2.95
N ASP A 340 23.88 -16.86 2.64
CA ASP A 340 22.54 -17.33 2.29
C ASP A 340 21.62 -17.40 3.51
N CYS A 341 20.43 -16.82 3.38
CA CYS A 341 19.46 -16.79 4.46
C CYS A 341 18.81 -18.17 4.63
N THR A 342 18.53 -18.55 5.88
CA THR A 342 17.75 -19.74 6.22
C THR A 342 16.60 -19.38 7.17
N VAL A 343 15.51 -20.13 7.13
CA VAL A 343 14.46 -20.06 8.16
C VAL A 343 15.02 -20.54 9.49
N ALA A 344 14.79 -19.79 10.57
CA ALA A 344 15.36 -20.01 11.89
C ALA A 344 14.32 -20.40 12.97
N GLY A 345 13.11 -20.79 12.54
CA GLY A 345 11.99 -21.19 13.40
C GLY A 345 10.63 -20.88 12.76
N ASP A 346 9.56 -21.31 13.42
CA ASP A 346 8.19 -21.19 12.91
C ASP A 346 7.66 -19.74 12.85
N PRO A 347 6.63 -19.46 12.02
CA PRO A 347 5.94 -18.17 12.00
C PRO A 347 5.32 -17.82 13.36
N LYS A 348 5.41 -16.55 13.74
CA LYS A 348 4.85 -16.00 14.99
C LYS A 348 3.87 -14.87 14.70
N LEU A 349 2.70 -14.93 15.35
CA LEU A 349 1.71 -13.85 15.35
C LEU A 349 2.27 -12.61 16.08
N ILE A 350 2.32 -11.47 15.40
CA ILE A 350 2.69 -10.16 15.98
C ILE A 350 1.46 -9.29 16.23
N ALA A 351 0.45 -9.36 15.36
CA ALA A 351 -0.79 -8.61 15.57
C ALA A 351 -2.02 -9.36 15.02
N PRO A 352 -3.08 -9.54 15.84
CA PRO A 352 -4.30 -10.26 15.43
C PRO A 352 -5.21 -9.46 14.48
N ARG A 353 -4.83 -8.23 14.11
CA ARG A 353 -5.61 -7.35 13.22
C ARG A 353 -4.70 -6.42 12.41
N ALA A 354 -4.85 -6.47 11.09
CA ALA A 354 -4.29 -5.56 10.10
C ALA A 354 -5.25 -5.34 8.92
N VAL A 355 -4.94 -4.33 8.09
CA VAL A 355 -5.64 -4.06 6.82
C VAL A 355 -4.68 -4.09 5.63
N SER A 356 -5.06 -4.76 4.55
CA SER A 356 -4.26 -4.90 3.31
C SER A 356 -4.06 -3.60 2.52
N GLY A 357 -4.81 -2.54 2.86
CA GLY A 357 -4.66 -1.20 2.28
C GLY A 357 -3.41 -0.44 2.74
N ALA A 358 -2.70 -0.94 3.76
CA ALA A 358 -1.40 -0.45 4.19
C ALA A 358 -0.41 -1.63 4.28
N ALA A 359 0.39 -1.80 3.24
CA ALA A 359 1.42 -2.85 3.21
C ALA A 359 2.37 -2.74 4.42
N ILE A 360 2.79 -3.91 4.92
CA ILE A 360 3.73 -4.02 6.04
C ILE A 360 5.09 -3.42 5.63
N GLU A 361 5.77 -2.77 6.58
CA GLU A 361 7.14 -2.31 6.45
C GLU A 361 8.04 -3.07 7.43
N GLY A 362 9.22 -3.49 6.97
CA GLY A 362 10.29 -4.04 7.78
C GLY A 362 11.52 -3.16 7.73
N GLN A 363 12.18 -2.93 8.88
CA GLN A 363 13.45 -2.20 8.94
C GLN A 363 14.32 -2.67 10.10
N ALA A 364 15.64 -2.63 9.95
CA ALA A 364 16.55 -2.72 11.09
C ALA A 364 16.45 -1.46 11.97
N LEU A 365 16.45 -1.66 13.29
CA LEU A 365 16.44 -0.63 14.33
C LEU A 365 17.66 -0.84 15.24
N GLY A 366 18.85 -0.69 14.65
CA GLY A 366 20.11 -1.12 15.28
C GLY A 366 20.21 -2.65 15.29
N SER A 367 20.37 -3.24 16.47
CA SER A 367 20.31 -4.69 16.66
C SER A 367 18.86 -5.24 16.68
N ALA A 368 17.86 -4.40 16.95
CA ALA A 368 16.45 -4.78 16.98
C ALA A 368 15.79 -4.74 15.59
N LEU A 369 14.60 -5.32 15.47
CA LEU A 369 13.82 -5.37 14.22
C LEU A 369 12.54 -4.55 14.36
N GLY A 370 12.28 -3.63 13.44
CA GLY A 370 11.06 -2.82 13.40
C GLY A 370 10.08 -3.34 12.36
N ILE A 371 8.84 -3.60 12.77
CA ILE A 371 7.71 -3.92 11.90
C ILE A 371 6.67 -2.82 12.00
N GLY A 372 6.23 -2.27 10.87
CA GLY A 372 5.17 -1.26 10.80
C GLY A 372 4.00 -1.69 9.92
N PHE A 373 2.77 -1.41 10.35
CA PHE A 373 1.54 -1.84 9.68
C PHE A 373 0.35 -0.98 10.15
N ALA A 374 -0.79 -1.05 9.44
CA ALA A 374 -2.04 -0.45 9.92
C ALA A 374 -2.99 -1.52 10.47
N ALA A 375 -3.47 -1.34 11.70
CA ALA A 375 -4.39 -2.26 12.39
C ALA A 375 -5.88 -2.00 12.07
N SER A 376 -6.15 -0.79 11.57
CA SER A 376 -7.38 -0.32 10.92
C SER A 376 -6.92 0.72 9.89
N SER A 377 -7.78 1.19 8.98
CA SER A 377 -7.36 2.24 8.04
C SER A 377 -6.95 3.56 8.72
N HIS A 378 -7.26 3.75 10.01
CA HIS A 378 -6.92 4.95 10.80
C HIS A 378 -5.94 4.66 11.96
N ASP A 379 -5.56 3.41 12.21
CA ASP A 379 -4.68 3.00 13.32
C ASP A 379 -3.31 2.54 12.82
N ALA A 380 -2.34 3.45 12.78
CA ALA A 380 -0.95 3.14 12.44
C ALA A 380 -0.21 2.54 13.64
N VAL A 381 0.49 1.43 13.43
CA VAL A 381 1.23 0.69 14.46
C VAL A 381 2.66 0.45 14.03
N ALA A 382 3.62 0.67 14.92
CA ALA A 382 4.99 0.19 14.80
C ALA A 382 5.33 -0.65 16.03
N THR A 383 5.95 -1.81 15.83
CA THR A 383 6.41 -2.72 16.88
C THR A 383 7.90 -2.98 16.70
N MET A 384 8.67 -2.87 17.79
CA MET A 384 10.08 -3.26 17.82
C MET A 384 10.22 -4.60 18.50
N LEU A 385 10.86 -5.55 17.82
CA LEU A 385 11.11 -6.92 18.25
C LEU A 385 12.59 -7.11 18.59
N ASP A 386 12.87 -7.90 19.62
CA ASP A 386 14.22 -8.42 19.86
C ASP A 386 14.57 -9.43 18.74
N ALA A 387 15.76 -9.29 18.14
CA ALA A 387 16.13 -10.08 16.96
C ALA A 387 16.49 -11.55 17.25
N ALA A 388 16.61 -11.96 18.52
CA ALA A 388 16.88 -13.35 18.89
C ALA A 388 15.60 -14.10 19.29
N SER A 389 14.75 -13.52 20.14
CA SER A 389 13.52 -14.13 20.66
C SER A 389 12.28 -13.82 19.84
N LEU A 390 12.30 -12.71 19.08
CA LEU A 390 11.12 -12.04 18.50
C LEU A 390 10.11 -11.53 19.54
N ALA A 391 10.51 -11.36 20.81
CA ALA A 391 9.66 -10.73 21.81
C ALA A 391 9.48 -9.23 21.51
N PRO A 392 8.25 -8.67 21.60
CA PRO A 392 8.02 -7.24 21.49
C PRO A 392 8.70 -6.45 22.61
N MET A 393 9.74 -5.69 22.26
CA MET A 393 10.46 -4.77 23.16
C MET A 393 9.65 -3.49 23.41
N SER A 394 8.93 -3.01 22.39
CA SER A 394 8.00 -1.88 22.50
C SER A 394 7.01 -1.89 21.34
N THR A 395 5.89 -1.17 21.50
CA THR A 395 4.93 -0.91 20.41
C THR A 395 4.36 0.49 20.55
N VAL A 396 4.33 1.22 19.44
CA VAL A 396 3.76 2.55 19.30
C VAL A 396 2.52 2.45 18.42
N ARG A 397 1.40 3.00 18.89
CA ARG A 397 0.15 3.14 18.12
C ARG A 397 -0.18 4.62 17.99
N THR A 398 -0.53 5.05 16.78
CA THR A 398 -0.90 6.44 16.48
C THR A 398 -2.13 6.47 15.60
N LYS A 399 -2.93 7.55 15.75
CA LYS A 399 -4.06 7.86 14.88
C LYS A 399 -3.74 9.15 14.11
N PRO A 400 -3.02 9.05 12.97
CA PRO A 400 -2.67 10.23 12.17
C PRO A 400 -3.94 10.91 11.64
N PRO A 401 -4.09 12.24 11.76
CA PRO A 401 -5.21 12.95 11.18
C PRO A 401 -5.00 13.16 9.67
N GLY A 402 -6.12 13.18 8.92
CA GLY A 402 -6.21 13.73 7.58
C GLY A 402 -6.63 12.77 6.46
N GLY A 403 -6.55 11.46 6.68
CA GLY A 403 -6.92 10.43 5.69
C GLY A 403 -6.51 9.03 6.15
N ASP A 404 -6.76 8.01 5.31
CA ASP A 404 -6.36 6.63 5.61
C ASP A 404 -4.83 6.46 5.61
N VAL A 405 -4.36 5.59 6.52
CA VAL A 405 -2.97 5.14 6.61
C VAL A 405 -2.62 4.31 5.38
N ARG A 406 -1.59 4.73 4.64
CA ARG A 406 -1.06 4.02 3.46
C ARG A 406 0.21 3.24 3.76
N ARG A 407 0.96 3.65 4.78
CA ARG A 407 2.26 3.12 5.17
C ARG A 407 2.58 3.51 6.61
N VAL A 408 3.33 2.66 7.31
CA VAL A 408 3.85 2.98 8.64
C VAL A 408 5.32 2.59 8.69
N THR A 409 6.24 3.56 8.54
CA THR A 409 7.68 3.28 8.61
C THR A 409 8.12 3.26 10.08
N PRO A 410 8.62 2.13 10.62
CA PRO A 410 9.16 2.08 11.97
C PRO A 410 10.56 2.71 12.01
N PHE A 411 10.82 3.58 12.99
CA PHE A 411 12.14 4.21 13.15
C PHE A 411 12.50 4.46 14.62
N LEU A 412 13.77 4.75 14.89
CA LEU A 412 14.23 5.18 16.22
C LEU A 412 14.45 6.70 16.27
N ASN A 413 13.92 7.33 17.31
CA ASN A 413 14.30 8.66 17.73
C ASN A 413 15.21 8.53 18.98
N GLY A 414 16.53 8.59 18.76
CA GLY A 414 17.50 8.13 19.75
C GLY A 414 17.36 6.63 20.00
N THR A 415 16.91 6.24 21.19
CA THR A 415 16.60 4.85 21.55
C THR A 415 15.10 4.53 21.58
N LYS A 416 14.23 5.53 21.37
CA LYS A 416 12.77 5.35 21.43
C LYS A 416 12.21 4.98 20.06
N LEU A 417 11.42 3.89 20.02
CA LEU A 417 10.61 3.58 18.85
C LEU A 417 9.64 4.73 18.55
N ALA A 418 9.48 5.03 17.26
CA ALA A 418 8.48 5.92 16.73
C ALA A 418 7.97 5.38 15.38
N ALA A 419 6.82 5.90 14.95
CA ALA A 419 6.13 5.48 13.74
C ALA A 419 5.94 6.70 12.82
N PHE A 420 6.45 6.62 11.58
CA PHE A 420 6.01 7.54 10.54
C PHE A 420 4.81 6.95 9.82
N ALA A 421 3.61 7.39 10.20
CA ALA A 421 2.40 7.07 9.44
C ALA A 421 2.25 8.03 8.25
N ASP A 422 2.37 7.50 7.04
CA ASP A 422 2.05 8.24 5.82
C ASP A 422 0.54 8.11 5.53
N VAL A 423 -0.11 9.25 5.35
CA VAL A 423 -1.56 9.41 5.16
C VAL A 423 -1.81 10.39 4.02
N ASP A 424 -2.81 10.12 3.18
CA ASP A 424 -3.20 11.03 2.11
C ASP A 424 -4.06 12.17 2.68
N ARG A 425 -3.43 13.26 3.13
CA ARG A 425 -4.17 14.37 3.75
C ARG A 425 -4.77 15.30 2.71
N LYS A 426 -6.04 15.67 2.89
CA LYS A 426 -6.67 16.74 2.11
C LYS A 426 -5.88 18.04 2.25
N GLY A 427 -5.28 18.51 1.15
CA GLY A 427 -4.45 19.71 1.12
C GLY A 427 -2.98 19.51 1.52
N ASP A 428 -2.46 18.28 1.58
CA ASP A 428 -1.01 18.08 1.64
C ASP A 428 -0.35 18.64 0.37
N ARG A 429 0.76 19.37 0.53
CA ARG A 429 1.59 19.89 -0.58
C ARG A 429 2.46 18.81 -1.21
N LEU A 430 2.64 17.67 -0.53
CA LEU A 430 3.42 16.53 -0.99
C LEU A 430 2.46 15.37 -1.26
N ALA A 431 2.03 15.21 -2.51
CA ALA A 431 1.25 14.06 -2.92
C ALA A 431 2.09 12.78 -2.76
N MET A 432 1.45 11.70 -2.27
CA MET A 432 2.10 10.43 -1.91
C MET A 432 3.31 10.56 -0.95
N ARG A 433 3.32 11.54 -0.03
CA ARG A 433 4.40 11.76 0.96
C ARG A 433 4.95 10.44 1.52
N ARG A 434 6.27 10.27 1.47
CA ARG A 434 7.03 9.16 2.08
C ARG A 434 8.03 9.70 3.09
N SER A 435 7.87 9.24 4.32
CA SER A 435 8.72 9.63 5.45
C SER A 435 9.96 8.73 5.50
N VAL A 436 11.14 9.28 5.23
CA VAL A 436 12.39 8.52 5.11
C VAL A 436 13.28 8.71 6.34
N ALA A 437 13.70 7.61 6.96
CA ALA A 437 14.49 7.59 8.19
C ALA A 437 16.00 7.85 7.97
N THR A 438 16.33 8.94 7.29
CA THR A 438 17.67 9.55 7.21
C THR A 438 18.04 10.27 8.52
N SER A 439 19.23 10.87 8.61
CA SER A 439 19.65 11.72 9.74
C SER A 439 20.09 13.10 9.23
N PRO A 440 19.29 14.17 9.40
CA PRO A 440 17.92 14.18 9.93
C PRO A 440 16.92 13.49 8.97
N PRO A 441 15.72 13.08 9.45
CA PRO A 441 14.68 12.52 8.58
C PRO A 441 14.16 13.52 7.54
N VAL A 442 13.77 13.01 6.37
CA VAL A 442 13.20 13.78 5.27
C VAL A 442 11.83 13.24 4.84
N ASP A 443 11.05 14.08 4.18
CA ASP A 443 9.89 13.69 3.40
C ASP A 443 10.25 13.73 1.91
N VAL A 444 9.83 12.72 1.15
CA VAL A 444 9.89 12.70 -0.32
C VAL A 444 8.46 12.61 -0.86
N GLY A 445 8.12 13.31 -1.94
CA GLY A 445 6.79 13.28 -2.51
C GLY A 445 6.72 13.94 -3.89
N ILE A 446 5.50 14.11 -4.40
CA ILE A 446 5.24 14.78 -5.67
C ILE A 446 4.62 16.16 -5.43
N ALA A 447 5.15 17.19 -6.09
CA ALA A 447 4.60 18.55 -6.14
C ALA A 447 4.93 19.20 -7.50
N ASP A 448 4.04 20.04 -8.02
CA ASP A 448 4.24 20.79 -9.29
C ASP A 448 4.72 19.95 -10.49
N GLY A 449 4.27 18.69 -10.59
CA GLY A 449 4.70 17.75 -11.65
C GLY A 449 6.14 17.24 -11.48
N GLN A 450 6.69 17.26 -10.27
CA GLN A 450 8.09 16.92 -9.99
C GLN A 450 8.21 16.06 -8.74
N VAL A 451 9.25 15.23 -8.68
CA VAL A 451 9.68 14.60 -7.42
C VAL A 451 10.43 15.65 -6.60
N VAL A 452 9.96 15.87 -5.38
CA VAL A 452 10.51 16.86 -4.46
C VAL A 452 10.84 16.22 -3.11
N TRP A 453 11.71 16.87 -2.34
CA TRP A 453 11.99 16.51 -0.95
C TRP A 453 11.75 17.70 -0.02
N ALA A 454 11.53 17.44 1.28
CA ALA A 454 11.49 18.44 2.33
C ALA A 454 12.13 17.90 3.62
N PRO A 455 12.71 18.75 4.48
CA PRO A 455 13.03 18.34 5.85
C PRO A 455 11.75 17.91 6.57
N ARG A 456 11.78 16.78 7.30
CA ARG A 456 10.57 16.16 7.88
C ARG A 456 9.76 17.16 8.71
N GLY A 457 8.47 17.29 8.39
CA GLY A 457 7.57 18.21 9.09
C GLY A 457 7.75 19.69 8.74
N LYS A 458 8.32 20.00 7.57
CA LYS A 458 8.29 21.34 6.95
C LYS A 458 7.41 21.33 5.69
N ASP A 459 6.81 22.48 5.40
CA ASP A 459 6.00 22.71 4.19
C ASP A 459 6.80 23.37 3.04
N SER A 460 8.10 23.54 3.25
CA SER A 460 9.08 24.03 2.27
C SER A 460 9.80 22.84 1.65
N SER A 461 9.53 22.57 0.38
CA SER A 461 10.19 21.52 -0.41
C SER A 461 11.22 22.11 -1.39
N ALA A 462 12.16 21.28 -1.80
CA ALA A 462 13.10 21.53 -2.88
C ALA A 462 12.99 20.44 -3.94
N ARG A 463 13.28 20.78 -5.20
CA ARG A 463 13.13 19.91 -6.36
C ARG A 463 14.26 18.87 -6.39
N LEU A 464 13.92 17.62 -6.73
CA LEU A 464 14.88 16.60 -7.11
C LEU A 464 14.78 16.35 -8.63
N PHE A 465 13.69 15.74 -9.07
CA PHE A 465 13.59 15.21 -10.42
C PHE A 465 12.37 15.77 -11.15
N ALA A 466 12.56 16.20 -12.40
CA ALA A 466 11.47 16.45 -13.32
C ALA A 466 10.73 15.15 -13.68
N LEU A 467 9.47 15.26 -14.08
CA LEU A 467 8.68 14.16 -14.61
C LEU A 467 8.23 14.53 -16.02
N ASP A 468 8.51 13.64 -16.97
CA ASP A 468 8.23 13.85 -18.38
C ASP A 468 6.92 13.14 -18.78
N GLY A 469 5.95 13.91 -19.28
CA GLY A 469 4.66 13.41 -19.77
C GLY A 469 3.51 13.44 -18.75
N GLU A 470 2.29 13.22 -19.26
CA GLU A 470 1.01 13.42 -18.55
C GLU A 470 0.62 12.31 -17.54
N ALA A 471 1.50 11.34 -17.28
CA ALA A 471 1.19 10.23 -16.40
C ALA A 471 1.24 10.67 -14.93
N THR A 472 0.28 10.23 -14.12
CA THR A 472 0.38 10.40 -12.66
C THR A 472 1.37 9.39 -12.07
N PRO A 473 2.37 9.81 -11.27
CA PRO A 473 3.16 8.90 -10.46
C PRO A 473 2.28 8.08 -9.50
N GLU A 474 2.56 6.78 -9.36
CA GLU A 474 1.88 5.89 -8.41
C GLU A 474 2.89 5.09 -7.56
N ALA A 475 2.42 4.56 -6.43
CA ALA A 475 3.11 3.57 -5.59
C ALA A 475 4.54 3.97 -5.12
N LEU A 476 4.82 5.27 -4.97
CA LEU A 476 6.12 5.80 -4.56
C LEU A 476 6.68 5.10 -3.31
N ARG A 477 7.95 4.69 -3.40
CA ARG A 477 8.82 4.21 -2.33
C ARG A 477 10.02 5.13 -2.22
N ALA A 478 10.52 5.34 -1.00
CA ALA A 478 11.82 5.98 -0.77
C ALA A 478 12.47 5.36 0.48
N ILE A 479 13.78 5.11 0.43
CA ILE A 479 14.58 4.52 1.49
C ILE A 479 15.87 5.33 1.71
N PRO A 480 16.50 5.27 2.89
CA PRO A 480 17.87 5.74 3.06
C PRO A 480 18.85 4.91 2.21
N LEU A 481 19.91 5.54 1.69
CA LEU A 481 21.03 4.81 1.07
C LEU A 481 21.79 3.96 2.10
N ALA A 482 22.53 2.95 1.63
CA ALA A 482 23.32 2.05 2.48
C ALA A 482 24.39 2.80 3.32
N ASP A 483 25.01 3.83 2.73
CA ASP A 483 25.95 4.75 3.41
C ASP A 483 25.24 5.81 4.29
N ARG A 484 23.90 5.80 4.31
CA ARG A 484 23.01 6.74 5.03
C ARG A 484 23.07 8.20 4.54
N ARG A 485 23.79 8.50 3.45
CA ARG A 485 24.08 9.85 2.93
C ARG A 485 23.20 10.28 1.77
N GLY A 486 21.92 9.98 1.89
CA GLY A 486 20.91 10.29 0.88
C GLY A 486 19.74 9.32 0.90
N VAL A 487 18.95 9.38 -0.18
CA VAL A 487 17.80 8.50 -0.41
C VAL A 487 17.87 7.85 -1.80
N ALA A 488 17.41 6.61 -1.88
CA ALA A 488 16.98 6.00 -3.14
C ALA A 488 15.44 6.04 -3.20
N LEU A 489 14.87 6.18 -4.39
CA LEU A 489 13.41 6.16 -4.60
C LEU A 489 13.02 5.38 -5.86
N THR A 490 11.80 4.84 -5.86
CA THR A 490 11.20 4.18 -7.02
C THR A 490 9.68 4.36 -7.05
N PHE A 491 9.08 4.47 -8.24
CA PHE A 491 7.64 4.66 -8.43
C PHE A 491 7.19 4.15 -9.81
N ARG A 492 5.88 3.93 -9.99
CA ARG A 492 5.27 3.73 -11.32
C ARG A 492 5.05 5.08 -12.00
N HIS A 493 5.30 5.16 -13.30
CA HIS A 493 4.99 6.33 -14.15
C HIS A 493 4.45 5.86 -15.50
N GLY A 494 3.12 5.80 -15.62
CA GLY A 494 2.47 5.05 -16.69
C GLY A 494 2.85 3.56 -16.63
N SER A 495 3.20 2.98 -17.78
CA SER A 495 3.67 1.60 -17.93
C SER A 495 5.14 1.37 -17.50
N ASN A 496 5.76 2.29 -16.75
CA ASN A 496 7.20 2.28 -16.47
C ASN A 496 7.49 2.30 -14.97
N ILE A 497 8.57 1.65 -14.55
CA ILE A 497 9.22 1.91 -13.27
C ILE A 497 10.23 3.05 -13.46
N ARG A 498 10.18 4.06 -12.59
CA ARG A 498 11.16 5.16 -12.52
C ARG A 498 11.96 5.02 -11.24
N VAL A 499 13.29 5.10 -11.34
CA VAL A 499 14.23 4.91 -10.23
C VAL A 499 15.16 6.11 -10.15
N GLY A 500 15.42 6.61 -8.94
CA GLY A 500 16.30 7.76 -8.71
C GLY A 500 17.08 7.66 -7.41
N VAL A 501 18.23 8.33 -7.36
CA VAL A 501 19.07 8.48 -6.16
C VAL A 501 19.35 9.95 -5.95
N ALA A 502 19.22 10.42 -4.70
CA ALA A 502 19.57 11.79 -4.31
C ALA A 502 20.46 11.76 -3.07
N ARG A 503 21.54 12.54 -3.07
CA ARG A 503 22.60 12.50 -2.06
C ARG A 503 22.72 13.80 -1.29
N GLY A 504 23.33 13.69 -0.10
CA GLY A 504 23.74 14.82 0.72
C GLY A 504 23.36 14.67 2.21
N GLU A 505 23.94 15.53 3.04
CA GLU A 505 23.70 15.57 4.49
C GLU A 505 22.89 16.83 4.83
N GLY A 506 21.58 16.66 5.09
CA GLY A 506 20.67 17.77 5.44
C GLY A 506 20.13 18.60 4.26
N VAL A 507 20.79 18.54 3.10
CA VAL A 507 20.28 18.97 1.78
C VAL A 507 20.41 17.79 0.84
N LEU A 508 19.39 17.52 0.01
CA LEU A 508 19.43 16.46 -1.01
C LEU A 508 19.47 17.06 -2.42
N GLU A 509 20.38 16.55 -3.24
CA GLU A 509 20.56 16.87 -4.66
C GLU A 509 20.55 15.59 -5.51
N PRO A 510 20.08 15.60 -6.77
CA PRO A 510 20.07 14.44 -7.65
C PRO A 510 21.46 13.85 -7.92
N ASP A 511 21.58 12.53 -7.82
CA ASP A 511 22.78 11.73 -8.12
C ASP A 511 22.66 11.08 -9.51
N GLY A 512 22.45 11.93 -10.51
CA GLY A 512 22.11 11.56 -11.89
C GLY A 512 20.61 11.66 -12.19
N ASP A 513 20.22 11.24 -13.40
CA ASP A 513 18.83 11.32 -13.89
C ASP A 513 17.94 10.16 -13.40
N LEU A 514 16.61 10.30 -13.59
CA LEU A 514 15.67 9.21 -13.36
C LEU A 514 15.82 8.09 -14.41
N SER A 515 16.39 6.96 -14.00
CA SER A 515 16.34 5.72 -14.76
C SER A 515 14.89 5.32 -15.08
N LYS A 516 14.66 4.89 -16.32
CA LYS A 516 13.38 4.37 -16.84
C LYS A 516 13.54 2.88 -17.12
N ILE A 517 12.66 2.05 -16.57
CA ILE A 517 12.52 0.64 -16.94
C ILE A 517 11.09 0.43 -17.43
N GLU A 518 10.94 -0.19 -18.60
CA GLU A 518 9.64 -0.43 -19.23
C GLU A 518 9.00 -1.71 -18.66
N GLY A 519 7.73 -1.62 -18.27
CA GLY A 519 6.92 -2.76 -17.84
C GLY A 519 6.52 -3.65 -19.02
N LEU A 520 6.25 -4.95 -18.77
CA LEU A 520 5.91 -5.91 -19.83
C LEU A 520 4.66 -5.49 -20.63
N GLY A 521 3.57 -5.18 -19.93
CA GLY A 521 2.31 -4.76 -20.53
C GLY A 521 2.10 -3.26 -20.44
N GLN A 522 1.55 -2.66 -21.51
CA GLN A 522 1.33 -1.20 -21.61
C GLN A 522 -0.06 -0.75 -21.11
N GLU A 523 -0.93 -1.68 -20.70
CA GLU A 523 -2.28 -1.40 -20.17
C GLU A 523 -2.24 -0.90 -18.71
N ARG A 524 -3.34 -0.38 -18.20
CA ARG A 524 -3.46 -0.11 -16.75
C ARG A 524 -3.69 -1.42 -15.99
N GLY A 525 -2.90 -1.69 -14.96
CA GLY A 525 -3.03 -2.91 -14.14
C GLY A 525 -2.18 -4.10 -14.60
N THR A 526 -1.22 -3.87 -15.50
CA THR A 526 -0.14 -4.80 -15.88
C THR A 526 1.12 -4.68 -15.03
N LEU A 527 1.26 -3.57 -14.29
CA LEU A 527 2.46 -3.19 -13.55
C LEU A 527 2.14 -3.03 -12.05
N GLY A 528 2.77 -3.86 -11.23
CA GLY A 528 2.58 -3.92 -9.78
C GLY A 528 3.29 -2.79 -9.01
N SER A 529 3.24 -2.87 -7.69
CA SER A 529 3.91 -1.88 -6.82
C SER A 529 5.37 -2.28 -6.59
N PRO A 530 6.36 -1.41 -6.87
CA PRO A 530 7.76 -1.76 -6.71
C PRO A 530 8.20 -1.85 -5.24
N SER A 531 9.30 -2.59 -5.03
CA SER A 531 10.10 -2.64 -3.80
C SER A 531 11.56 -2.29 -4.12
N LEU A 532 12.30 -1.86 -3.09
CA LEU A 532 13.52 -1.10 -3.22
C LEU A 532 14.52 -1.44 -2.10
N THR A 533 15.78 -1.67 -2.44
CA THR A 533 16.86 -1.76 -1.45
C THR A 533 18.18 -1.17 -1.98
N SER A 534 19.08 -0.76 -1.08
CA SER A 534 20.39 -0.17 -1.42
C SER A 534 21.51 -1.10 -0.94
N THR A 535 22.43 -1.46 -1.85
CA THR A 535 23.50 -2.44 -1.60
C THR A 535 24.79 -1.98 -2.27
N GLY A 536 25.81 -1.67 -1.47
CA GLY A 536 27.05 -1.04 -1.97
C GLY A 536 26.77 0.30 -2.67
N ASP A 537 27.26 0.42 -3.90
CA ASP A 537 27.02 1.58 -4.78
C ASP A 537 25.77 1.44 -5.66
N ARG A 538 25.00 0.35 -5.50
CA ARG A 538 23.83 0.03 -6.33
C ARG A 538 22.51 0.15 -5.57
N VAL A 539 21.45 0.31 -6.33
CA VAL A 539 20.04 0.23 -5.88
C VAL A 539 19.40 -0.95 -6.60
N VAL A 540 18.86 -1.91 -5.87
CA VAL A 540 18.12 -3.05 -6.43
C VAL A 540 16.63 -2.75 -6.35
N VAL A 541 15.93 -2.96 -7.45
CA VAL A 541 14.48 -2.70 -7.59
C VAL A 541 13.81 -3.95 -8.10
N ALA A 542 12.72 -4.36 -7.47
CA ALA A 542 11.90 -5.49 -7.89
C ALA A 542 10.43 -5.09 -7.98
N TRP A 543 9.72 -5.59 -8.99
CA TRP A 543 8.30 -5.35 -9.21
C TRP A 543 7.65 -6.60 -9.81
N ALA A 544 6.33 -6.70 -9.72
CA ALA A 544 5.57 -7.68 -10.47
C ALA A 544 5.04 -7.04 -11.76
N ASP A 545 5.13 -7.72 -12.90
CA ASP A 545 4.44 -7.33 -14.13
C ASP A 545 4.08 -8.50 -15.05
N ARG A 546 3.23 -8.18 -16.02
CA ARG A 546 2.59 -9.13 -16.97
C ARG A 546 2.30 -8.44 -18.30
N ALA A 547 2.28 -9.21 -19.39
CA ALA A 547 2.19 -8.63 -20.75
C ALA A 547 0.79 -8.05 -21.09
N SER A 548 -0.28 -8.59 -20.52
CA SER A 548 -1.63 -8.02 -20.60
C SER A 548 -2.40 -8.26 -19.30
N THR A 549 -3.58 -7.65 -19.15
CA THR A 549 -4.48 -7.89 -18.01
C THR A 549 -5.05 -9.31 -17.92
N GLY A 550 -4.89 -10.15 -18.95
CA GLY A 550 -5.24 -11.58 -18.94
C GLY A 550 -4.10 -12.54 -18.60
N GLU A 551 -2.84 -12.07 -18.59
CA GLU A 551 -1.66 -12.91 -18.34
C GLU A 551 -1.36 -13.08 -16.84
N GLN A 552 -0.59 -14.13 -16.52
CA GLN A 552 -0.07 -14.37 -15.16
C GLN A 552 0.90 -13.26 -14.74
N TRP A 553 0.90 -12.91 -13.45
CA TRP A 553 1.92 -12.04 -12.86
C TRP A 553 3.27 -12.77 -12.79
N SER A 554 4.32 -12.13 -13.30
CA SER A 554 5.72 -12.51 -13.10
C SER A 554 6.43 -11.46 -12.26
N ILE A 555 7.55 -11.80 -11.63
CA ILE A 555 8.43 -10.79 -11.01
C ILE A 555 9.59 -10.50 -11.96
N ARG A 556 9.94 -9.22 -12.07
CA ARG A 556 11.19 -8.77 -12.68
C ARG A 556 11.94 -7.86 -11.72
N TRP A 557 13.25 -7.84 -11.84
CA TRP A 557 14.12 -7.00 -11.03
C TRP A 557 15.25 -6.43 -11.87
N THR A 558 15.85 -5.34 -11.41
CA THR A 558 17.08 -4.77 -11.98
C THR A 558 17.94 -4.20 -10.88
N SER A 559 19.20 -3.89 -11.19
CA SER A 559 20.02 -3.01 -10.38
C SER A 559 20.39 -1.73 -11.14
N VAL A 560 20.43 -0.62 -10.41
CA VAL A 560 20.74 0.70 -10.96
C VAL A 560 21.96 1.25 -10.23
N LYS A 561 22.95 1.74 -10.97
CA LYS A 561 24.03 2.57 -10.44
C LYS A 561 23.69 4.04 -10.64
N PRO A 562 23.94 4.93 -9.67
CA PRO A 562 23.86 6.38 -9.90
C PRO A 562 24.72 6.80 -11.09
N HIS A 563 24.24 7.77 -11.88
CA HIS A 563 24.82 8.19 -13.17
C HIS A 563 24.97 7.11 -14.25
N GLY A 564 24.55 5.86 -13.98
CA GLY A 564 24.51 4.77 -14.96
C GLY A 564 23.17 4.68 -15.67
N ALA A 565 23.13 3.94 -16.78
CA ALA A 565 21.88 3.32 -17.21
C ALA A 565 21.43 2.28 -16.18
N ALA A 566 20.13 2.00 -16.11
CA ALA A 566 19.65 0.81 -15.43
C ALA A 566 20.14 -0.46 -16.17
N ASP A 567 20.46 -1.53 -15.44
CA ASP A 567 20.67 -2.83 -16.07
C ASP A 567 19.35 -3.30 -16.72
N GLU A 568 19.41 -4.21 -17.69
CA GLU A 568 18.22 -4.83 -18.27
C GLU A 568 17.38 -5.54 -17.18
N ALA A 569 16.05 -5.56 -17.35
CA ALA A 569 15.12 -6.09 -16.35
C ALA A 569 15.11 -7.63 -16.34
N THR A 570 15.96 -8.22 -15.50
CA THR A 570 16.08 -9.66 -15.27
C THR A 570 14.74 -10.28 -14.82
N PRO A 571 14.25 -11.31 -15.52
CA PRO A 571 13.07 -12.07 -15.09
C PRO A 571 13.41 -12.98 -13.91
N PHE A 572 12.52 -13.03 -12.92
CA PHE A 572 12.58 -13.99 -11.82
C PHE A 572 11.89 -15.29 -12.23
N THR A 573 12.66 -16.37 -12.34
CA THR A 573 12.11 -17.73 -12.44
C THR A 573 11.70 -18.21 -11.06
N VAL A 574 10.41 -18.52 -10.87
CA VAL A 574 9.89 -19.07 -9.61
C VAL A 574 10.50 -20.46 -9.36
N PRO A 575 11.14 -20.72 -8.21
CA PRO A 575 11.70 -22.03 -7.91
C PRO A 575 10.63 -23.08 -7.59
N ASP A 576 10.91 -24.36 -7.91
CA ASP A 576 10.07 -25.50 -7.56
C ASP A 576 9.75 -25.61 -6.05
N GLY A 577 8.73 -26.41 -5.72
CA GLY A 577 8.42 -26.79 -4.34
C GLY A 577 7.59 -25.79 -3.53
N GLY A 578 6.95 -24.83 -4.19
CA GLY A 578 5.93 -23.94 -3.62
C GLY A 578 4.55 -24.15 -4.25
N GLN A 579 3.71 -23.11 -4.23
CA GLN A 579 2.37 -23.11 -4.85
C GLN A 579 2.40 -22.72 -6.34
N GLY A 580 3.44 -22.03 -6.82
CA GLY A 580 3.59 -21.66 -8.23
C GLY A 580 2.61 -20.58 -8.72
N ASP A 581 2.07 -20.75 -9.93
CA ASP A 581 1.22 -19.79 -10.65
C ASP A 581 1.82 -18.36 -10.70
N ASN A 582 1.17 -17.39 -10.05
CA ASN A 582 1.51 -15.97 -10.13
C ASN A 582 2.64 -15.64 -9.17
N ALA A 583 3.66 -14.91 -9.60
CA ALA A 583 4.65 -14.28 -8.72
C ALA A 583 4.32 -12.79 -8.53
N MET A 584 4.02 -12.37 -7.29
CA MET A 584 3.54 -11.01 -7.01
C MET A 584 4.06 -10.44 -5.67
N SER A 585 3.82 -9.15 -5.44
CA SER A 585 4.19 -8.43 -4.22
C SER A 585 5.64 -8.65 -3.74
N PRO A 586 6.67 -8.38 -4.57
CA PRO A 586 8.06 -8.56 -4.16
C PRO A 586 8.46 -7.62 -3.01
N SER A 587 9.34 -8.10 -2.14
CA SER A 587 10.07 -7.34 -1.14
C SER A 587 11.56 -7.66 -1.25
N VAL A 588 12.43 -6.64 -1.31
CA VAL A 588 13.89 -6.81 -1.38
C VAL A 588 14.61 -6.22 -0.17
N ALA A 589 15.63 -6.93 0.32
CA ALA A 589 16.51 -6.44 1.37
C ALA A 589 17.99 -6.69 1.03
N SER A 590 18.82 -5.68 1.25
CA SER A 590 20.26 -5.74 1.07
C SER A 590 20.90 -6.77 2.01
N LEU A 591 21.80 -7.59 1.46
CA LEU A 591 22.70 -8.48 2.21
C LEU A 591 24.14 -7.96 2.20
N GLY A 592 24.36 -6.70 1.79
CA GLY A 592 25.70 -6.15 1.58
C GLY A 592 26.41 -6.73 0.34
N GLY A 593 27.53 -6.11 -0.06
CA GLY A 593 28.38 -6.61 -1.14
C GLY A 593 27.71 -6.76 -2.52
N GLY A 594 26.57 -6.10 -2.77
CA GLY A 594 25.76 -6.29 -3.97
C GLY A 594 24.69 -7.39 -3.85
N ARG A 595 24.79 -8.28 -2.85
CA ARG A 595 23.85 -9.36 -2.59
C ARG A 595 22.52 -8.84 -2.04
N PHE A 596 21.44 -9.59 -2.23
CA PHE A 596 20.11 -9.27 -1.71
C PHE A 596 19.27 -10.52 -1.39
N LEU A 597 18.28 -10.37 -0.51
CA LEU A 597 17.20 -11.32 -0.29
C LEU A 597 15.95 -10.80 -1.00
N LEU A 598 15.35 -11.61 -1.87
CA LEU A 598 14.04 -11.37 -2.47
C LEU A 598 13.01 -12.25 -1.75
N ALA A 599 11.94 -11.65 -1.22
CA ALA A 599 10.75 -12.34 -0.77
C ALA A 599 9.58 -12.00 -1.71
N TRP A 600 8.67 -12.94 -1.94
CA TRP A 600 7.51 -12.77 -2.80
C TRP A 600 6.27 -13.49 -2.27
N THR A 601 5.11 -13.10 -2.77
CA THR A 601 3.87 -13.89 -2.69
C THR A 601 3.77 -14.72 -3.97
N GLU A 602 3.46 -16.01 -3.87
CA GLU A 602 3.07 -16.83 -5.01
C GLU A 602 1.73 -17.54 -4.81
N GLY A 603 1.19 -18.14 -5.88
CA GLY A 603 -0.01 -18.98 -5.84
C GLY A 603 -1.21 -18.44 -6.62
N SER A 604 -2.37 -18.99 -6.25
CA SER A 604 -3.68 -18.73 -6.87
C SER A 604 -4.44 -17.62 -6.14
N ALA A 605 -5.43 -16.99 -6.80
CA ALA A 605 -6.23 -15.90 -6.20
C ALA A 605 -7.01 -16.28 -4.91
N THR A 606 -7.08 -17.56 -4.55
CA THR A 606 -7.73 -18.06 -3.33
C THR A 606 -6.78 -18.72 -2.33
N SER A 607 -5.53 -18.97 -2.71
CA SER A 607 -4.51 -19.56 -1.84
C SER A 607 -3.14 -19.06 -2.30
N HIS A 608 -2.52 -18.26 -1.44
CA HIS A 608 -1.19 -17.70 -1.64
C HIS A 608 -0.21 -18.18 -0.56
N GLN A 609 1.05 -18.34 -0.94
CA GLN A 609 2.17 -18.62 -0.05
C GLN A 609 3.22 -17.52 -0.13
N VAL A 610 3.85 -17.18 1.00
CA VAL A 610 5.03 -16.32 1.02
C VAL A 610 6.29 -17.18 0.99
N ARG A 611 7.24 -16.81 0.14
CA ARG A 611 8.55 -17.46 -0.01
C ARG A 611 9.66 -16.43 -0.13
N ALA A 612 10.92 -16.86 0.00
CA ALA A 612 12.09 -16.02 -0.19
C ALA A 612 13.29 -16.78 -0.77
N LEU A 613 14.25 -16.07 -1.36
CA LEU A 613 15.45 -16.61 -1.99
C LEU A 613 16.58 -15.57 -1.95
N THR A 614 17.78 -16.00 -1.58
CA THR A 614 18.97 -15.15 -1.61
C THR A 614 19.55 -15.08 -3.03
N PHE A 615 20.09 -13.92 -3.39
CA PHE A 615 20.74 -13.66 -4.67
C PHE A 615 22.18 -13.18 -4.47
N GLY A 616 23.07 -13.63 -5.36
CA GLY A 616 24.44 -13.16 -5.50
C GLY A 616 24.52 -11.73 -6.02
N ALA A 617 25.72 -11.14 -5.96
CA ALA A 617 25.98 -9.79 -6.45
C ALA A 617 25.96 -9.66 -7.99
N ASP A 618 25.97 -10.81 -8.68
CA ASP A 618 25.78 -11.02 -10.11
C ASP A 618 24.32 -11.24 -10.51
N GLY A 619 23.40 -11.37 -9.54
CA GLY A 619 22.00 -11.72 -9.78
C GLY A 619 21.71 -13.22 -9.90
N SER A 620 22.68 -14.10 -9.61
CA SER A 620 22.39 -15.54 -9.57
C SER A 620 21.62 -15.92 -8.30
N PRO A 621 20.68 -16.89 -8.34
CA PRO A 621 20.18 -17.53 -7.13
C PRO A 621 21.32 -18.11 -6.28
N SER A 622 21.20 -18.01 -4.96
CA SER A 622 22.17 -18.54 -3.99
C SER A 622 21.44 -19.12 -2.78
N GLY A 623 21.85 -20.30 -2.33
CA GLY A 623 21.13 -21.06 -1.32
C GLY A 623 19.85 -21.71 -1.83
N ALA A 624 19.03 -22.21 -0.90
CA ALA A 624 17.76 -22.87 -1.20
C ALA A 624 16.56 -21.90 -1.08
N PRO A 625 15.48 -22.10 -1.85
CA PRO A 625 14.22 -21.38 -1.65
C PRO A 625 13.64 -21.61 -0.24
N LEU A 626 13.24 -20.54 0.42
CA LEU A 626 12.68 -20.53 1.76
C LEU A 626 11.15 -20.47 1.70
N THR A 627 10.48 -21.40 2.36
CA THR A 627 9.04 -21.29 2.64
C THR A 627 8.85 -20.44 3.90
N ILE A 628 8.19 -19.29 3.75
CA ILE A 628 8.06 -18.29 4.82
C ILE A 628 6.73 -18.44 5.56
N SER A 629 5.61 -18.59 4.84
CA SER A 629 4.29 -18.84 5.46
C SER A 629 4.01 -20.33 5.61
N GLY A 630 3.10 -20.70 6.52
CA GLY A 630 2.67 -22.09 6.67
C GLY A 630 1.99 -22.63 5.40
N ALA A 631 2.14 -23.92 5.10
CA ALA A 631 1.69 -24.54 3.85
C ALA A 631 0.18 -24.41 3.56
N ASN A 632 -0.65 -24.27 4.59
CA ASN A 632 -2.10 -24.10 4.50
C ASN A 632 -2.57 -22.67 4.87
N ASP A 633 -1.65 -21.72 5.04
CA ASP A 633 -1.98 -20.33 5.35
C ASP A 633 -2.12 -19.53 4.06
N ASN A 634 -3.17 -18.72 3.93
CA ASN A 634 -3.34 -17.82 2.78
C ASN A 634 -2.63 -16.49 3.10
N ALA A 635 -1.41 -16.35 2.60
CA ALA A 635 -0.45 -15.35 3.07
C ALA A 635 0.17 -14.54 1.92
N GLY A 636 0.39 -13.24 2.15
CA GLY A 636 0.95 -12.34 1.14
C GLY A 636 1.46 -11.01 1.67
N GLN A 637 1.85 -10.13 0.74
CA GLN A 637 2.47 -8.82 1.01
C GLN A 637 3.68 -8.91 1.99
N PRO A 638 4.77 -9.62 1.62
CA PRO A 638 5.96 -9.74 2.45
C PRO A 638 6.64 -8.41 2.72
N ALA A 639 7.31 -8.31 3.87
CA ALA A 639 8.21 -7.22 4.22
C ALA A 639 9.40 -7.76 5.04
N ILE A 640 10.63 -7.49 4.60
CA ILE A 640 11.85 -8.03 5.23
C ILE A 640 12.42 -7.01 6.23
N ALA A 641 12.76 -7.46 7.44
CA ALA A 641 13.57 -6.70 8.39
C ALA A 641 14.80 -7.53 8.78
N LEU A 642 16.01 -7.04 8.49
CA LEU A 642 17.26 -7.79 8.69
C LEU A 642 18.35 -6.87 9.26
N ASN A 643 18.95 -7.25 10.39
CA ASN A 643 19.98 -6.46 11.07
C ASN A 643 21.40 -6.78 10.55
N ALA A 644 22.37 -5.94 10.94
CA ALA A 644 23.76 -6.08 10.52
C ALA A 644 24.48 -7.32 11.11
N ASP A 645 23.89 -7.99 12.11
CA ASP A 645 24.37 -9.26 12.68
C ASP A 645 23.82 -10.48 11.93
N GLY A 646 23.01 -10.27 10.89
CA GLY A 646 22.42 -11.35 10.09
C GLY A 646 21.17 -11.96 10.69
N ARG A 647 20.57 -11.38 11.74
CA ARG A 647 19.29 -11.82 12.31
C ARG A 647 18.15 -10.97 11.75
N GLY A 648 17.06 -11.61 11.35
CA GLY A 648 15.94 -10.92 10.72
C GLY A 648 14.62 -11.66 10.81
N VAL A 649 13.62 -11.08 10.17
CA VAL A 649 12.32 -11.69 9.89
C VAL A 649 11.87 -11.37 8.47
N VAL A 650 11.05 -12.25 7.91
CA VAL A 650 10.10 -11.88 6.86
C VAL A 650 8.72 -11.77 7.51
N ALA A 651 8.17 -10.56 7.53
CA ALA A 651 6.80 -10.29 7.96
C ALA A 651 5.83 -10.48 6.79
N PHE A 652 4.58 -10.87 7.07
CA PHE A 652 3.53 -11.03 6.05
C PHE A 652 2.12 -10.86 6.64
N LEU A 653 1.16 -10.57 5.76
CA LEU A 653 -0.27 -10.60 6.08
C LEU A 653 -0.78 -12.03 5.90
N SER A 654 -1.50 -12.52 6.90
CA SER A 654 -2.19 -13.82 6.89
C SER A 654 -3.70 -13.60 6.90
N ALA A 655 -4.43 -14.13 5.92
CA ALA A 655 -5.87 -13.92 5.77
C ALA A 655 -6.68 -14.93 6.60
N LYS A 656 -7.49 -14.42 7.55
CA LYS A 656 -8.38 -15.23 8.42
C LYS A 656 -9.86 -15.13 8.05
N GLY A 657 -10.16 -14.54 6.90
CA GLY A 657 -11.52 -14.33 6.38
C GLY A 657 -11.55 -13.15 5.41
N ARG A 658 -12.74 -12.84 4.85
CA ARG A 658 -12.90 -11.66 3.98
C ARG A 658 -12.47 -10.39 4.71
N ASN A 659 -11.47 -9.71 4.16
CA ASN A 659 -10.89 -8.45 4.65
C ASN A 659 -10.44 -8.47 6.12
N SER A 660 -10.05 -9.64 6.64
CA SER A 660 -9.55 -9.84 8.00
C SER A 660 -8.15 -10.44 7.97
N PHE A 661 -7.14 -9.64 8.33
CA PHE A 661 -5.74 -10.02 8.27
C PHE A 661 -5.07 -10.00 9.64
N GLU A 662 -4.10 -10.89 9.83
CA GLU A 662 -3.14 -10.90 10.93
C GLU A 662 -1.75 -10.56 10.40
N VAL A 663 -0.90 -9.94 11.23
CA VAL A 663 0.54 -9.79 10.93
C VAL A 663 1.30 -10.93 11.58
N HIS A 664 1.97 -11.73 10.76
CA HIS A 664 2.89 -12.79 11.18
C HIS A 664 4.32 -12.44 10.78
N VAL A 665 5.29 -13.03 11.47
CA VAL A 665 6.72 -12.94 11.15
C VAL A 665 7.38 -14.31 11.23
N THR A 666 8.19 -14.66 10.23
CA THR A 666 9.03 -15.87 10.27
C THR A 666 10.48 -15.46 10.51
N PRO A 667 11.15 -15.97 11.56
CA PRO A 667 12.55 -15.68 11.82
C PRO A 667 13.44 -16.21 10.70
N ILE A 668 14.39 -15.39 10.26
CA ILE A 668 15.45 -15.78 9.33
C ILE A 668 16.83 -15.48 9.93
N THR A 669 17.84 -16.21 9.48
CA THR A 669 19.24 -15.93 9.79
C THR A 669 20.07 -16.04 8.52
N CYS A 670 20.85 -15.01 8.21
CA CYS A 670 21.76 -14.93 7.07
C CYS A 670 23.17 -14.72 7.66
N PRO A 671 24.03 -15.75 7.74
CA PRO A 671 25.28 -15.67 8.49
C PRO A 671 26.23 -14.66 7.86
N ARG A 672 27.03 -13.92 8.65
CA ARG A 672 28.09 -13.05 8.09
C ARG A 672 29.07 -13.89 7.26
N GLN A 673 29.45 -13.38 6.09
CA GLN A 673 30.59 -13.89 5.34
C GLN A 673 31.89 -13.43 6.02
N PRO A 674 32.98 -14.22 5.91
CA PRO A 674 34.27 -13.93 6.56
C PRO A 674 35.05 -12.79 5.89
#